data_AF-A0A5C6N418-F1
#
_entry.id   AF-A0A5C6N418-F1
#
_cell.length_a   1.000
_cell.length_b   1.000
_cell.length_c   1.000
_cell.angle_alpha   90.00
_cell.angle_beta   90.00
_cell.angle_gamma   90.00
#
_symmetry.space_group_name_H-M   'P 1'
#
loop_
_entity.id
_entity.type
_entity.pdbx_description
1 polymer ?
#
loop_
_entity_poly.entity_id
_entity_poly.type
_entity_poly.pdbx_seq_one_letter_code
_entity_poly.pdbx_strand_id
1 'polypeptide(L)'
;MSVEIDEGFYSRQLYVLGHDGMHRMGTASVLVAGMGGLGVEIAKNVILSGVKSVTVQDQSNTMWTDLSSQFFLKESHLGQNRAMCCIQQLCDLNPRVRVSAHMGPLDHDLLLQFQVVVLTDSSLDDQKGFGDFCHAHGIQLVVADTKGLFGQLFCDFGEEFEVLEDKETPESVIVQNISKENPGVVLCAGECPHGLSDGAVVSFSEVQGMTELNSAGPMAIKYLSPCSFSICDTSDFSEYKCGGVATVEPDKFKPLREALLESKLLVMYGVGRTDRHKTLHLAFQALHGFVKSQGRLPLPHNDADAEVLVAMVRELNAVAGLERLDEVAVRNLAYTARGELAPMNAFIGGLAAHEVIKACSRKFKPLKQWLYFDALECLPENRTQLAEHSGSTRGTRYDGQTAVFGSAFQEKLAGQKYFLVRPGLVFDQQGAPSGAEGSNDGALTPTVGAGAIGCELLKNFALIGLGAGGGGLVTVTDMDFIEKSNLNRQFLFRSQDIGKSKSKIAAKAVREMNPQMNITDHQNRLDPESEAVYNYDFFMGLDGVAAALDNTEARAYLDGQCVQYQKPMLEGGTEGNHGHTLVVVPHITESYGKDTKSPTKTIPMCTLKNFPYRIEHTLQWARDQFEGHFKHRPESLNLFISDAEFVDRTLRQGDAEALEVLEGVWNCLEDREAGGKRPTSWEDCVTWARLEWETLFNNEIRQLLHFFPSEEVTDSGLPFWSESKRCPHPLTFDPDNTTHMDYVVAAANLCAQIYGIKGTRDRVSIRQVLSNVAVPPFAVKSSVRIHLTDKEMEEAKECDESEKVRLEELKGWLSSASARASARQMYPADFEKDDDLHMDYIVAASNLRAENYEITPADRHKSKLIAGEIIPAIATTTAAVAGLMCLELYKLVQGHRDISSYSTSYFSLSTQYFVWMQPRRAQRFTVAGKEYTLWDDFLVEGRRGGQREMTLGDLIIYIKEHYDLTLCGLFYGPSVVYTGQEERLKQSVSELVKRATKADIPPHKKVLDLVPSFAEDEDVCNQVPTIRYVLPDSSSTRA
;
A
#
# COMPACT_ATOMS: atom_id res chain seq x y z
N MET A 1 35.69 5.12 -5.61
CA MET A 1 34.88 4.00 -6.13
C MET A 1 33.50 4.18 -5.55
N SER A 2 32.50 4.45 -6.38
CA SER A 2 31.11 4.57 -5.95
C SER A 2 30.67 3.24 -5.32
N VAL A 3 29.95 3.30 -4.21
CA VAL A 3 29.27 2.12 -3.66
C VAL A 3 28.16 1.77 -4.64
N GLU A 4 28.28 0.63 -5.31
CA GLU A 4 27.27 0.12 -6.23
C GLU A 4 26.00 -0.22 -5.42
N ILE A 5 24.86 0.35 -5.82
CA ILE A 5 23.58 0.12 -5.14
C ILE A 5 23.02 -1.23 -5.61
N ASP A 6 22.68 -2.12 -4.66
CA ASP A 6 21.99 -3.36 -4.99
C ASP A 6 20.51 -3.08 -5.28
N GLU A 7 20.20 -2.80 -6.55
CA GLU A 7 18.84 -2.55 -7.02
C GLU A 7 17.88 -3.72 -6.72
N GLY A 8 18.38 -4.95 -6.65
CA GLY A 8 17.57 -6.12 -6.29
C GLY A 8 17.13 -6.14 -4.83
N PHE A 9 17.93 -5.57 -3.92
CA PHE A 9 17.55 -5.43 -2.50
C PHE A 9 16.76 -4.14 -2.24
N TYR A 10 17.20 -3.01 -2.82
CA TYR A 10 16.60 -1.69 -2.57
C TYR A 10 15.51 -1.28 -3.57
N SER A 11 15.09 -2.15 -4.50
CA SER A 11 14.16 -1.84 -5.59
C SER A 11 12.99 -0.92 -5.18
N ARG A 12 12.20 -1.31 -4.17
CA ARG A 12 11.01 -0.54 -3.76
C ARG A 12 11.34 0.78 -3.06
N GLN A 13 12.49 0.82 -2.37
CA GLN A 13 12.97 2.01 -1.69
C GLN A 13 13.63 3.00 -2.66
N LEU A 14 14.23 2.53 -3.75
CA LEU A 14 14.80 3.37 -4.80
C LEU A 14 13.74 4.23 -5.47
N TYR A 15 12.52 3.72 -5.65
CA TYR A 15 11.40 4.53 -6.15
C TYR A 15 10.91 5.61 -5.17
N VAL A 16 11.35 5.57 -3.91
CA VAL A 16 11.08 6.60 -2.91
C VAL A 16 12.26 7.59 -2.85
N LEU A 17 13.47 7.09 -2.65
CA LEU A 17 14.65 7.90 -2.35
C LEU A 17 15.45 8.32 -3.59
N GLY A 18 15.35 7.59 -4.70
CA GLY A 18 16.21 7.76 -5.86
C GLY A 18 17.66 7.31 -5.62
N HIS A 19 18.41 7.11 -6.70
CA HIS A 19 19.81 6.68 -6.63
C HIS A 19 20.70 7.68 -5.88
N ASP A 20 20.50 8.98 -6.11
CA ASP A 20 21.30 10.02 -5.47
C ASP A 20 21.09 10.08 -3.95
N GLY A 21 19.84 9.97 -3.51
CA GLY A 21 19.50 9.88 -2.08
C GLY A 21 20.17 8.66 -1.43
N MET A 22 20.10 7.51 -2.10
CA MET A 22 20.73 6.26 -1.65
C MET A 22 22.27 6.35 -1.60
N HIS A 23 22.89 6.99 -2.59
CA HIS A 23 24.34 7.19 -2.60
C HIS A 23 24.81 8.06 -1.43
N ARG A 24 24.10 9.16 -1.13
CA ARG A 24 24.42 10.01 0.03
C ARG A 24 24.28 9.23 1.34
N MET A 25 23.19 8.48 1.50
CA MET A 25 22.99 7.61 2.67
C MET A 25 24.10 6.56 2.83
N GLY A 26 24.56 5.95 1.74
CA GLY A 26 25.65 4.97 1.74
C GLY A 26 26.99 5.52 2.23
N THR A 27 27.12 6.84 2.43
CA THR A 27 28.29 7.49 3.03
C THR A 27 28.09 7.97 4.47
N ALA A 28 26.85 7.98 4.96
CA ALA A 28 26.47 8.54 6.26
C ALA A 28 26.58 7.52 7.41
N SER A 29 27.15 7.96 8.52
CA SER A 29 27.33 7.19 9.75
C SER A 29 26.38 7.73 10.81
N VAL A 30 25.60 6.84 11.43
CA VAL A 30 24.54 7.19 12.38
C VAL A 30 24.84 6.61 13.76
N LEU A 31 24.64 7.40 14.81
CA LEU A 31 24.62 6.93 16.20
C LEU A 31 23.17 6.86 16.68
N VAL A 32 22.79 5.75 17.31
CA VAL A 32 21.52 5.60 18.04
C VAL A 32 21.83 5.34 19.50
N ALA A 33 21.58 6.32 20.36
CA ALA A 33 21.80 6.24 21.80
C ALA A 33 20.49 5.92 22.53
N GLY A 34 20.55 4.92 23.42
CA GLY A 34 19.39 4.28 24.06
C GLY A 34 18.88 3.11 23.23
N MET A 35 18.93 1.88 23.77
CA MET A 35 18.52 0.64 23.10
C MET A 35 17.34 -0.04 23.80
N GLY A 36 16.41 0.76 24.31
CA GLY A 36 15.04 0.34 24.62
C GLY A 36 14.23 0.03 23.36
N GLY A 37 12.90 -0.09 23.51
CA GLY A 37 12.02 -0.41 22.39
C GLY A 37 12.02 0.62 21.26
N LEU A 38 12.02 1.91 21.61
CA LEU A 38 12.07 2.99 20.63
C LEU A 38 13.39 3.01 19.86
N GLY A 39 14.52 2.91 20.57
CA GLY A 39 15.85 2.89 19.96
C GLY A 39 16.07 1.73 19.00
N VAL A 40 15.63 0.51 19.35
CA VAL A 40 15.75 -0.65 18.46
C VAL A 40 14.87 -0.52 17.22
N GLU A 41 13.68 0.09 17.34
CA GLU A 41 12.80 0.35 16.19
C GLU A 41 13.45 1.34 15.21
N ILE A 42 14.05 2.42 15.74
CA ILE A 42 14.78 3.40 14.93
C ILE A 42 15.96 2.73 14.23
N ALA A 43 16.80 2.01 14.99
CA ALA A 43 17.97 1.32 14.44
C ALA A 43 17.58 0.31 13.36
N LYS A 44 16.53 -0.49 13.57
CA LYS A 44 16.00 -1.44 12.58
C LYS A 44 15.69 -0.76 11.26
N ASN A 45 14.93 0.33 11.29
CA ASN A 45 14.54 1.07 10.08
C ASN A 45 15.75 1.73 9.39
N VAL A 46 16.66 2.36 10.14
CA VAL A 46 17.85 3.02 9.59
C VAL A 46 18.81 2.01 8.93
N ILE A 47 19.00 0.83 9.54
CA ILE A 47 19.82 -0.25 8.98
C ILE A 47 19.21 -0.81 7.69
N LEU A 48 17.91 -1.06 7.69
CA LEU A 48 17.20 -1.54 6.51
C LEU A 48 17.29 -0.55 5.34
N SER A 49 17.31 0.76 5.65
CA SER A 49 17.41 1.80 4.63
C SER A 49 18.82 1.99 4.03
N GLY A 50 19.86 1.40 4.60
CA GLY A 50 21.16 1.27 3.92
C GLY A 50 22.12 2.44 4.11
N VAL A 51 22.34 2.89 5.34
CA VAL A 51 23.41 3.85 5.68
C VAL A 51 24.80 3.18 5.68
N LYS A 52 25.90 3.96 5.73
CA LYS A 52 27.27 3.41 5.79
C LYS A 52 27.50 2.56 7.04
N SER A 53 27.07 3.07 8.19
CA SER A 53 27.22 2.40 9.48
C SER A 53 26.25 2.92 10.52
N VAL A 54 25.83 2.04 11.42
CA VAL A 54 25.04 2.37 12.61
C VAL A 54 25.81 1.95 13.84
N THR A 55 26.09 2.88 14.75
CA THR A 55 26.55 2.53 16.10
C THR A 55 25.37 2.63 17.05
N VAL A 56 25.12 1.56 17.81
CA VAL A 56 24.14 1.57 18.90
C VAL A 56 24.84 1.76 20.23
N GLN A 57 24.33 2.64 21.07
CA GLN A 57 24.94 2.97 22.35
C GLN A 57 23.95 2.80 23.48
N ASP A 58 24.33 2.08 24.54
CA ASP A 58 23.52 1.97 25.75
C ASP A 58 24.38 1.55 26.95
N GLN A 59 24.14 2.16 28.11
CA GLN A 59 24.79 1.80 29.38
C GLN A 59 23.91 0.87 30.24
N SER A 60 22.63 0.74 29.90
CA SER A 60 21.65 0.04 30.74
C SER A 60 21.62 -1.46 30.48
N ASN A 61 21.28 -2.21 31.53
CA ASN A 61 21.03 -3.63 31.44
C ASN A 61 19.56 -3.92 31.12
N THR A 62 19.30 -5.02 30.43
CA THR A 62 17.97 -5.51 30.10
C THR A 62 17.15 -5.80 31.36
N MET A 63 15.96 -5.22 31.42
CA MET A 63 14.94 -5.40 32.45
C MET A 63 13.67 -5.98 31.83
N TRP A 64 12.75 -6.47 32.69
CA TRP A 64 11.46 -7.03 32.24
C TRP A 64 10.63 -6.07 31.40
N THR A 65 10.64 -4.78 31.73
CA THR A 65 9.91 -3.74 31.00
C THR A 65 10.43 -3.54 29.58
N ASP A 66 11.71 -3.79 29.30
CA ASP A 66 12.25 -3.66 27.95
C ASP A 66 11.64 -4.69 26.99
N LEU A 67 11.29 -5.89 27.48
CA LEU A 67 10.73 -6.96 26.65
C LEU A 67 9.30 -6.67 26.17
N SER A 68 8.64 -5.61 26.70
CA SER A 68 7.30 -5.17 26.27
C SER A 68 7.32 -4.56 24.87
N SER A 69 8.49 -4.16 24.36
CA SER A 69 8.61 -3.49 23.07
C SER A 69 9.91 -3.77 22.31
N GLN A 70 10.96 -4.24 22.98
CA GLN A 70 12.26 -4.56 22.36
C GLN A 70 12.24 -6.00 21.82
N PHE A 71 11.98 -6.15 20.52
CA PHE A 71 11.77 -7.42 19.81
C PHE A 71 13.01 -8.30 19.57
N PHE A 72 14.22 -7.82 19.87
CA PHE A 72 15.46 -8.61 19.85
C PHE A 72 15.92 -9.09 21.22
N LEU A 73 15.38 -8.53 22.30
CA LEU A 73 15.66 -9.01 23.65
C LEU A 73 14.86 -10.28 23.95
N LYS A 74 15.47 -11.15 24.75
CA LYS A 74 14.92 -12.43 25.20
C LYS A 74 14.99 -12.45 26.72
N GLU A 75 14.20 -13.30 27.36
CA GLU A 75 14.26 -13.47 28.82
C GLU A 75 15.66 -13.90 29.29
N SER A 76 16.41 -14.63 28.46
CA SER A 76 17.81 -15.00 28.73
C SER A 76 18.77 -13.82 28.77
N HIS A 77 18.39 -12.63 28.29
CA HIS A 77 19.21 -11.42 28.29
C HIS A 77 19.03 -10.56 29.55
N LEU A 78 18.09 -10.89 30.45
CA LEU A 78 17.88 -10.12 31.69
C LEU A 78 19.18 -9.92 32.46
N GLY A 79 19.49 -8.67 32.80
CA GLY A 79 20.72 -8.27 33.48
C GLY A 79 21.95 -8.08 32.59
N GLN A 80 21.86 -8.35 31.28
CA GLN A 80 22.94 -8.09 30.30
C GLN A 80 22.73 -6.74 29.60
N ASN A 81 23.78 -6.17 29.01
CA ASN A 81 23.68 -4.86 28.35
C ASN A 81 22.79 -4.90 27.10
N ARG A 82 21.84 -3.95 26.99
CA ARG A 82 20.84 -3.92 25.91
C ARG A 82 21.47 -3.85 24.51
N ALA A 83 22.45 -2.97 24.30
CA ALA A 83 23.09 -2.77 23.01
C ALA A 83 23.87 -4.02 22.54
N MET A 84 24.58 -4.69 23.46
CA MET A 84 25.29 -5.93 23.14
C MET A 84 24.35 -7.09 22.82
N CYS A 85 23.20 -7.18 23.49
CA CYS A 85 22.27 -8.30 23.30
C CYS A 85 21.54 -8.28 21.96
N CYS A 86 21.44 -7.13 21.29
CA CYS A 86 20.75 -7.01 19.99
C CYS A 86 21.69 -6.82 18.79
N ILE A 87 23.01 -6.76 18.99
CA ILE A 87 23.95 -6.39 17.93
C ILE A 87 23.95 -7.37 16.76
N GLN A 88 23.90 -8.68 17.04
CA GLN A 88 23.92 -9.71 15.99
C GLN A 88 22.66 -9.62 15.13
N GLN A 89 21.50 -9.49 15.76
CA GLN A 89 20.21 -9.41 15.08
C GLN A 89 20.12 -8.16 14.20
N LEU A 90 20.69 -7.04 14.65
CA LEU A 90 20.81 -5.80 13.88
C LEU A 90 21.74 -5.97 12.67
N CYS A 91 22.91 -6.61 12.84
CA CYS A 91 23.81 -6.94 11.73
C CYS A 91 23.13 -7.79 10.66
N ASP A 92 22.31 -8.75 11.07
CA ASP A 92 21.64 -9.68 10.16
C ASP A 92 20.54 -9.04 9.31
N LEU A 93 20.07 -7.82 9.66
CA LEU A 93 19.04 -7.10 8.88
C LEU A 93 19.56 -6.66 7.52
N ASN A 94 20.79 -6.14 7.48
CA ASN A 94 21.39 -5.63 6.25
C ASN A 94 22.91 -5.80 6.28
N PRO A 95 23.46 -6.85 5.62
CA PRO A 95 24.89 -7.14 5.61
C PRO A 95 25.77 -6.02 5.02
N ARG A 96 25.18 -5.02 4.35
CA ARG A 96 25.89 -3.88 3.77
C ARG A 96 26.13 -2.75 4.77
N VAL A 97 25.38 -2.71 5.86
CA VAL A 97 25.51 -1.69 6.89
C VAL A 97 26.42 -2.23 7.99
N ARG A 98 27.48 -1.50 8.31
CA ARG A 98 28.33 -1.88 9.46
C ARG A 98 27.64 -1.50 10.74
N VAL A 99 27.33 -2.48 11.59
CA VAL A 99 26.71 -2.24 12.89
C VAL A 99 27.71 -2.52 14.02
N SER A 100 27.82 -1.61 14.98
CA SER A 100 28.68 -1.74 16.16
C SER A 100 27.96 -1.30 17.43
N ALA A 101 28.38 -1.82 18.58
CA ALA A 101 27.84 -1.44 19.88
C ALA A 101 28.88 -0.67 20.72
N HIS A 102 28.45 0.39 21.40
CA HIS A 102 29.23 1.12 22.40
C HIS A 102 28.55 1.04 23.76
N MET A 103 29.25 0.52 24.77
CA MET A 103 28.70 0.38 26.13
C MET A 103 29.12 1.53 27.06
N GLY A 104 30.05 2.39 26.63
CA GLY A 104 30.51 3.52 27.42
C GLY A 104 29.51 4.68 27.43
N PRO A 105 29.77 5.72 28.23
CA PRO A 105 28.98 6.95 28.17
C PRO A 105 29.11 7.62 26.81
N LEU A 106 28.13 8.49 26.50
CA LEU A 106 28.27 9.45 25.41
C LEU A 106 29.30 10.50 25.80
N ASP A 107 30.18 10.85 24.87
CA ASP A 107 31.12 11.96 24.98
C ASP A 107 31.27 12.66 23.62
N HIS A 108 31.87 13.84 23.63
CA HIS A 108 32.01 14.67 22.43
C HIS A 108 32.89 14.00 21.36
N ASP A 109 33.91 13.25 21.76
CA ASP A 109 34.84 12.57 20.85
C ASP A 109 34.14 11.43 20.08
N LEU A 110 33.18 10.76 20.72
CA LEU A 110 32.30 9.80 20.09
C LEU A 110 31.37 10.49 19.08
N LEU A 111 30.70 11.58 19.47
CA LEU A 111 29.73 12.27 18.60
C LEU A 111 30.35 12.77 17.29
N LEU A 112 31.59 13.27 17.35
CA LEU A 112 32.33 13.78 16.17
C LEU A 112 32.55 12.73 15.07
N GLN A 113 32.34 11.44 15.35
CA GLN A 113 32.49 10.36 14.38
C GLN A 113 31.26 10.17 13.48
N PHE A 114 30.13 10.82 13.81
CA PHE A 114 28.83 10.60 13.18
C PHE A 114 28.33 11.84 12.46
N GLN A 115 27.53 11.60 11.42
CA GLN A 115 26.82 12.67 10.71
C GLN A 115 25.49 12.94 11.41
N VAL A 116 24.79 11.87 11.82
CA VAL A 116 23.50 11.94 12.51
C VAL A 116 23.60 11.27 13.87
N VAL A 117 23.08 11.94 14.90
CA VAL A 117 22.98 11.44 16.27
C VAL A 117 21.51 11.38 16.66
N VAL A 118 21.08 10.19 17.08
CA VAL A 118 19.75 9.96 17.63
C VAL A 118 19.85 9.76 19.13
N LEU A 119 19.14 10.56 19.92
CA LEU A 119 19.02 10.41 21.36
C LEU A 119 17.63 9.87 21.71
N THR A 120 17.61 8.74 22.42
CA THR A 120 16.43 8.17 23.06
C THR A 120 16.76 7.85 24.52
N ASP A 121 15.78 7.83 25.40
CA ASP A 121 15.96 7.49 26.83
C ASP A 121 17.05 8.35 27.53
N SER A 122 17.22 9.59 27.10
CA SER A 122 18.24 10.52 27.60
C SER A 122 17.64 11.57 28.54
N SER A 123 18.45 12.10 29.45
CA SER A 123 18.00 13.19 30.33
C SER A 123 17.91 14.50 29.54
N LEU A 124 17.02 15.42 29.94
CA LEU A 124 16.92 16.73 29.28
C LEU A 124 18.22 17.54 29.37
N ASP A 125 19.02 17.34 30.43
CA ASP A 125 20.33 17.99 30.56
C ASP A 125 21.32 17.44 29.53
N ASP A 126 21.34 16.13 29.29
CA ASP A 126 22.15 15.51 28.23
C ASP A 126 21.66 15.92 26.84
N GLN A 127 20.35 15.95 26.61
CA GLN A 127 19.76 16.40 25.35
C GLN A 127 20.17 17.84 25.02
N LYS A 128 20.18 18.73 26.02
CA LYS A 128 20.66 20.11 25.87
C LYS A 128 22.17 20.14 25.62
N GLY A 129 22.97 19.45 26.43
CA GLY A 129 24.42 19.46 26.33
C GLY A 129 24.94 18.91 25.00
N PHE A 130 24.51 17.70 24.64
CA PHE A 130 24.88 17.08 23.37
C PHE A 130 24.19 17.75 22.19
N GLY A 131 22.97 18.27 22.35
CA GLY A 131 22.29 18.99 21.27
C GLY A 131 22.99 20.30 20.90
N ASP A 132 23.38 21.11 21.89
CA ASP A 132 24.17 22.33 21.67
C ASP A 132 25.52 21.98 20.99
N PHE A 133 26.16 20.88 21.41
CA PHE A 133 27.40 20.40 20.79
C PHE A 133 27.19 19.97 19.33
N CYS A 134 26.17 19.16 19.05
CA CYS A 134 25.85 18.69 17.70
C CYS A 134 25.57 19.87 16.75
N HIS A 135 24.73 20.82 17.18
CA HIS A 135 24.41 22.01 16.41
C HIS A 135 25.68 22.82 16.05
N ALA A 136 26.55 23.07 17.02
CA ALA A 136 27.78 23.83 16.83
C ALA A 136 28.80 23.16 15.89
N HIS A 137 28.73 21.84 15.70
CA HIS A 137 29.64 21.06 14.86
C HIS A 137 29.00 20.56 13.56
N GLY A 138 27.78 21.00 13.24
CA GLY A 138 27.06 20.57 12.03
C GLY A 138 26.65 19.09 12.02
N ILE A 139 26.51 18.48 13.20
CA ILE A 139 26.01 17.11 13.38
C ILE A 139 24.48 17.19 13.46
N GLN A 140 23.77 16.44 12.63
CA GLN A 140 22.30 16.44 12.66
C GLN A 140 21.81 15.67 13.89
N LEU A 141 20.90 16.28 14.64
CA LEU A 141 20.33 15.70 15.86
C LEU A 141 18.86 15.31 15.64
N VAL A 142 18.51 14.11 16.12
CA VAL A 142 17.14 13.65 16.31
C VAL A 142 16.96 13.23 17.76
N VAL A 143 15.93 13.72 18.44
CA VAL A 143 15.58 13.30 19.80
C VAL A 143 14.18 12.72 19.79
N ALA A 144 14.01 11.51 20.32
CA ALA A 144 12.71 10.85 20.37
C ALA A 144 12.49 10.18 21.71
N ASP A 145 11.32 10.37 22.31
CA ASP A 145 10.94 9.71 23.56
C ASP A 145 9.49 9.22 23.49
N THR A 146 9.24 8.05 24.06
CA THR A 146 7.91 7.50 24.32
C THR A 146 7.73 7.27 25.81
N LYS A 147 6.54 7.60 26.32
CA LYS A 147 6.14 7.46 27.73
C LYS A 147 4.68 7.02 27.80
N GLY A 148 4.45 5.71 27.85
CA GLY A 148 3.11 5.12 27.77
C GLY A 148 2.43 5.51 26.45
N LEU A 149 1.30 6.21 26.55
CA LEU A 149 0.49 6.63 25.39
C LEU A 149 0.92 7.97 24.79
N PHE A 150 2.08 8.50 25.18
CA PHE A 150 2.61 9.77 24.71
C PHE A 150 3.94 9.58 24.00
N GLY A 151 4.17 10.39 22.96
CA GLY A 151 5.42 10.45 22.22
C GLY A 151 5.83 11.88 21.91
N GLN A 152 7.13 12.13 21.86
CA GLN A 152 7.71 13.35 21.34
C GLN A 152 8.83 13.04 20.33
N LEU A 153 9.00 13.93 19.37
CA LEU A 153 10.07 13.91 18.38
C LEU A 153 10.57 15.33 18.15
N PHE A 154 11.89 15.51 18.14
CA PHE A 154 12.57 16.76 17.87
C PHE A 154 13.68 16.57 16.84
N CYS A 155 13.82 17.53 15.93
CA CYS A 155 14.91 17.57 14.95
C CYS A 155 15.65 18.91 14.98
N ASP A 156 16.97 18.81 14.87
CA ASP A 156 17.88 19.94 14.67
C ASP A 156 18.97 19.56 13.66
N PHE A 157 18.84 20.04 12.43
CA PHE A 157 19.78 19.73 11.35
C PHE A 157 20.77 20.87 11.08
N GLY A 158 20.85 21.85 11.99
CA GLY A 158 21.73 23.00 11.90
C GLY A 158 21.18 24.16 11.05
N GLU A 159 21.99 25.22 10.94
CA GLU A 159 21.58 26.47 10.28
C GLU A 159 21.56 26.41 8.75
N GLU A 160 22.28 25.45 8.15
CA GLU A 160 22.54 25.38 6.69
C GLU A 160 22.03 24.07 6.06
N PHE A 161 20.96 23.48 6.60
CA PHE A 161 20.40 22.26 6.03
C PHE A 161 19.60 22.56 4.74
N GLU A 162 20.13 22.09 3.60
CA GLU A 162 19.49 22.22 2.30
C GLU A 162 18.82 20.90 1.88
N VAL A 163 17.55 20.99 1.45
CA VAL A 163 16.82 19.88 0.83
C VAL A 163 17.13 19.88 -0.66
N LEU A 164 17.69 18.76 -1.14
CA LEU A 164 18.05 18.55 -2.54
C LEU A 164 16.94 17.72 -3.20
N GLU A 165 15.85 18.37 -3.61
CA GLU A 165 14.83 17.72 -4.45
C GLU A 165 15.29 17.64 -5.91
N ASP A 166 14.72 16.72 -6.70
CA ASP A 166 14.97 16.56 -8.15
C ASP A 166 14.45 17.74 -9.01
N LYS A 167 14.10 18.88 -8.38
CA LYS A 167 13.79 20.14 -9.07
C LYS A 167 14.99 21.05 -8.92
N GLU A 168 15.67 21.33 -10.02
CA GLU A 168 16.90 22.16 -10.10
C GLU A 168 16.74 23.63 -9.62
N THR A 169 15.59 24.03 -9.08
CA THR A 169 15.35 25.40 -8.60
C THR A 169 14.57 25.43 -7.27
N PRO A 170 14.91 26.36 -6.34
CA PRO A 170 14.12 26.61 -5.14
C PRO A 170 12.64 26.83 -5.48
N GLU A 171 11.74 26.49 -4.56
CA GLU A 171 10.31 26.79 -4.71
C GLU A 171 10.15 28.30 -4.89
N SER A 172 9.83 28.69 -6.12
CA SER A 172 9.82 30.07 -6.57
C SER A 172 8.52 30.34 -7.29
N VAL A 173 7.97 31.52 -7.02
CA VAL A 173 6.66 31.93 -7.51
C VAL A 173 6.84 33.19 -8.33
N ILE A 174 6.40 33.13 -9.57
CA ILE A 174 6.41 34.28 -10.46
C ILE A 174 5.32 35.26 -10.00
N VAL A 175 5.71 36.51 -9.80
CA VAL A 175 4.81 37.58 -9.38
C VAL A 175 4.07 38.11 -10.61
N GLN A 176 2.73 38.11 -10.52
CA GLN A 176 1.86 38.77 -11.49
C GLN A 176 1.62 40.23 -11.10
N ASN A 177 1.32 40.49 -9.83
CA ASN A 177 1.03 41.83 -9.31
C ASN A 177 1.36 41.96 -7.82
N ILE A 178 1.62 43.17 -7.35
CA ILE A 178 1.78 43.50 -5.93
C ILE A 178 0.97 44.75 -5.61
N SER A 179 0.03 44.65 -4.68
CA SER A 179 -0.77 45.78 -4.23
C SER A 179 0.03 46.71 -3.32
N LYS A 180 -0.38 47.98 -3.28
CA LYS A 180 0.19 49.03 -2.44
C LYS A 180 -0.76 49.31 -1.26
N GLU A 181 -0.74 48.43 -0.26
CA GLU A 181 -1.65 48.48 0.90
C GLU A 181 -1.01 47.85 2.14
N ASN A 182 -1.72 47.83 3.27
CA ASN A 182 -1.28 47.19 4.51
C ASN A 182 -2.28 46.10 4.95
N PRO A 183 -1.93 44.80 4.90
CA PRO A 183 -0.68 44.25 4.36
C PRO A 183 -0.68 44.22 2.82
N GLY A 184 0.48 44.37 2.18
CA GLY A 184 0.60 44.27 0.72
C GLY A 184 0.22 42.86 0.24
N VAL A 185 -0.46 42.76 -0.90
CA VAL A 185 -0.95 41.49 -1.46
C VAL A 185 -0.23 41.19 -2.78
N VAL A 186 0.38 40.01 -2.83
CA VAL A 186 1.06 39.48 -4.01
C VAL A 186 0.11 38.53 -4.73
N LEU A 187 -0.08 38.77 -6.03
CA LEU A 187 -0.79 37.90 -6.95
C LEU A 187 0.24 37.10 -7.75
N CYS A 188 0.06 35.79 -7.84
CA CYS A 188 1.01 34.86 -8.47
C CYS A 188 0.58 34.55 -9.91
N ALA A 189 1.52 34.40 -10.83
CA ALA A 189 1.25 34.09 -12.23
C ALA A 189 1.09 32.57 -12.46
N GLY A 190 0.03 32.17 -13.18
CA GLY A 190 -0.20 30.78 -13.63
C GLY A 190 -1.60 30.24 -13.31
N GLU A 191 -1.99 29.12 -13.94
CA GLU A 191 -3.23 28.39 -13.64
C GLU A 191 -3.11 27.46 -12.41
N CYS A 192 -1.88 27.24 -11.92
CA CYS A 192 -1.60 26.36 -10.79
C CYS A 192 -1.44 27.15 -9.47
N PRO A 193 -1.79 26.54 -8.31
CA PRO A 193 -1.55 27.14 -6.99
C PRO A 193 -0.07 27.43 -6.75
N HIS A 194 0.24 28.51 -6.03
CA HIS A 194 1.62 28.93 -5.73
C HIS A 194 2.36 28.03 -4.71
N GLY A 195 1.71 27.04 -4.10
CA GLY A 195 2.34 26.04 -3.22
C GLY A 195 2.75 26.52 -1.82
N LEU A 196 2.98 27.83 -1.63
CA LEU A 196 3.43 28.39 -0.35
C LEU A 196 2.42 28.24 0.81
N SER A 197 2.94 28.14 2.04
CA SER A 197 2.17 28.00 3.29
C SER A 197 2.25 29.25 4.19
N ASP A 198 1.28 29.41 5.09
CA ASP A 198 1.26 30.48 6.09
C ASP A 198 2.57 30.52 6.91
N GLY A 199 3.20 31.69 6.97
CA GLY A 199 4.46 31.89 7.68
C GLY A 199 5.72 31.48 6.91
N ALA A 200 5.60 31.01 5.66
CA ALA A 200 6.77 30.82 4.79
C ALA A 200 7.50 32.15 4.60
N VAL A 201 8.83 32.11 4.61
CA VAL A 201 9.67 33.29 4.44
C VAL A 201 10.12 33.35 2.99
N VAL A 202 9.90 34.49 2.33
CA VAL A 202 10.27 34.69 0.93
C VAL A 202 11.17 35.92 0.77
N SER A 203 12.07 35.86 -0.20
CA SER A 203 12.82 37.01 -0.72
C SER A 203 12.35 37.33 -2.14
N PHE A 204 12.31 38.61 -2.48
CA PHE A 204 11.90 39.07 -3.81
C PHE A 204 13.13 39.42 -4.64
N SER A 205 13.11 39.06 -5.92
CA SER A 205 14.06 39.51 -6.93
C SER A 205 13.31 39.94 -8.19
N GLU A 206 13.94 40.74 -9.04
CA GLU A 206 13.42 41.13 -10.36
C GLU A 206 12.09 41.92 -10.37
N VAL A 207 11.62 42.42 -9.22
CA VAL A 207 10.41 43.26 -9.14
C VAL A 207 10.70 44.63 -9.74
N GLN A 208 10.01 45.01 -10.82
CA GLN A 208 10.15 46.33 -11.44
C GLN A 208 9.03 47.27 -10.99
N GLY A 209 9.37 48.54 -10.74
CA GLY A 209 8.44 49.53 -10.18
C GLY A 209 8.53 49.62 -8.66
N MET A 210 8.23 48.52 -7.96
CA MET A 210 8.31 48.39 -6.49
C MET A 210 9.66 47.80 -6.05
N THR A 211 10.75 48.48 -6.39
CA THR A 211 12.12 47.95 -6.27
C THR A 211 12.62 47.78 -4.84
N GLU A 212 11.96 48.43 -3.87
CA GLU A 212 12.26 48.32 -2.45
C GLU A 212 12.17 46.86 -1.97
N LEU A 213 11.23 46.08 -2.54
CA LEU A 213 11.07 44.65 -2.24
C LEU A 213 12.31 43.82 -2.60
N ASN A 214 13.02 44.17 -3.67
CA ASN A 214 14.23 43.45 -4.07
C ASN A 214 15.38 43.58 -3.04
N SER A 215 15.29 44.57 -2.15
CA SER A 215 16.30 44.86 -1.12
C SER A 215 15.77 44.72 0.31
N ALA A 216 14.48 44.38 0.48
CA ALA A 216 13.82 44.31 1.78
C ALA A 216 14.25 43.10 2.62
N GLY A 217 14.99 42.17 2.03
CA GLY A 217 15.40 40.92 2.66
C GLY A 217 14.22 39.93 2.85
N PRO A 218 14.49 38.78 3.49
CA PRO A 218 13.50 37.75 3.78
C PRO A 218 12.30 38.26 4.60
N MET A 219 11.07 37.97 4.18
CA MET A 219 9.85 38.33 4.91
C MET A 219 8.84 37.19 4.96
N ALA A 220 8.14 37.06 6.09
CA ALA A 220 7.09 36.05 6.26
C ALA A 220 5.83 36.43 5.47
N ILE A 221 5.21 35.44 4.85
CA ILE A 221 3.96 35.60 4.11
C ILE A 221 2.76 35.12 4.94
N LYS A 222 1.57 35.55 4.53
CA LYS A 222 0.30 34.96 4.94
C LYS A 222 -0.49 34.52 3.72
N TYR A 223 -0.78 33.23 3.61
CA TYR A 223 -1.64 32.63 2.61
C TYR A 223 -3.01 33.31 2.58
N LEU A 224 -3.48 33.66 1.39
CA LEU A 224 -4.83 34.21 1.18
C LEU A 224 -5.66 33.29 0.28
N SER A 225 -5.09 32.85 -0.84
CA SER A 225 -5.74 31.98 -1.81
C SER A 225 -4.71 31.17 -2.60
N PRO A 226 -5.10 30.20 -3.44
CA PRO A 226 -4.16 29.45 -4.27
C PRO A 226 -3.25 30.31 -5.15
N CYS A 227 -3.68 31.53 -5.49
CA CYS A 227 -2.96 32.44 -6.37
C CYS A 227 -2.49 33.73 -5.66
N SER A 228 -2.64 33.84 -4.33
CA SER A 228 -2.23 35.05 -3.61
C SER A 228 -1.85 34.85 -2.15
N PHE A 229 -0.91 35.69 -1.71
CA PHE A 229 -0.48 35.79 -0.32
C PHE A 229 -0.20 37.25 0.05
N SER A 230 -0.29 37.60 1.33
CA SER A 230 0.10 38.91 1.83
C SER A 230 1.52 38.93 2.38
N ILE A 231 2.16 40.09 2.31
CA ILE A 231 3.52 40.38 2.77
C ILE A 231 3.52 41.54 3.77
N CYS A 232 4.65 42.22 3.95
CA CYS A 232 4.76 43.42 4.78
C CYS A 232 3.89 44.59 4.27
N ASP A 233 3.87 45.69 5.02
CA ASP A 233 3.23 46.94 4.57
C ASP A 233 3.96 47.51 3.35
N THR A 234 3.27 47.58 2.22
CA THR A 234 3.80 48.14 0.96
C THR A 234 3.29 49.56 0.70
N SER A 235 2.52 50.16 1.62
CA SER A 235 1.87 51.47 1.42
C SER A 235 2.86 52.60 1.13
N ASP A 236 4.09 52.50 1.64
CA ASP A 236 5.16 53.48 1.42
C ASP A 236 6.08 53.13 0.24
N PHE A 237 5.86 52.01 -0.44
CA PHE A 237 6.71 51.57 -1.55
C PHE A 237 6.30 52.20 -2.89
N SER A 238 7.20 52.15 -3.86
CA SER A 238 6.94 52.57 -5.23
C SER A 238 5.88 51.68 -5.91
N GLU A 239 5.20 52.19 -6.93
CA GLU A 239 4.13 51.47 -7.63
C GLU A 239 4.70 50.30 -8.44
N TYR A 240 4.11 49.10 -8.27
CA TYR A 240 4.49 47.90 -9.03
C TYR A 240 4.21 48.10 -10.53
N LYS A 241 5.13 47.63 -11.38
CA LYS A 241 4.98 47.70 -12.85
C LYS A 241 4.86 46.32 -13.47
N CYS A 242 5.87 45.46 -13.30
CA CYS A 242 5.92 44.12 -13.87
C CYS A 242 7.10 43.31 -13.31
N GLY A 243 7.11 42.01 -13.62
CA GLY A 243 8.18 41.10 -13.24
C GLY A 243 8.18 40.79 -11.74
N GLY A 244 9.17 40.02 -11.31
CA GLY A 244 9.30 39.64 -9.92
C GLY A 244 9.24 38.14 -9.73
N VAL A 245 10.13 37.63 -8.90
CA VAL A 245 10.15 36.26 -8.43
C VAL A 245 10.21 36.30 -6.91
N ALA A 246 9.26 35.64 -6.26
CA ALA A 246 9.32 35.36 -4.83
C ALA A 246 10.00 34.00 -4.65
N THR A 247 11.14 33.97 -3.97
CA THR A 247 11.92 32.75 -3.70
C THR A 247 11.78 32.39 -2.23
N VAL A 248 11.44 31.14 -1.92
CA VAL A 248 11.33 30.68 -0.53
C VAL A 248 12.73 30.56 0.09
N GLU A 249 12.91 31.17 1.26
CA GLU A 249 14.15 31.08 2.02
C GLU A 249 14.22 29.76 2.81
N PRO A 250 15.38 29.08 2.84
CA PRO A 250 15.57 27.85 3.61
C PRO A 250 15.36 28.11 5.10
N ASP A 251 14.49 27.30 5.68
CA ASP A 251 14.03 27.52 7.04
C ASP A 251 15.07 26.94 8.05
N LYS A 252 15.89 27.78 8.70
CA LYS A 252 16.97 27.35 9.64
C LYS A 252 16.51 26.65 10.93
N PHE A 253 17.24 25.61 11.38
CA PHE A 253 16.97 24.95 12.67
C PHE A 253 17.59 25.74 13.83
N LYS A 254 16.94 25.68 15.00
CA LYS A 254 17.46 26.26 16.25
C LYS A 254 18.03 25.17 17.15
N PRO A 255 19.07 25.47 17.93
CA PRO A 255 19.55 24.58 18.98
C PRO A 255 18.42 24.19 19.93
N LEU A 256 18.46 22.96 20.44
CA LEU A 256 17.43 22.41 21.33
C LEU A 256 17.11 23.35 22.51
N ARG A 257 18.12 23.98 23.11
CA ARG A 257 17.95 24.90 24.25
C ARG A 257 17.07 26.10 23.91
N GLU A 258 17.22 26.65 22.70
CA GLU A 258 16.42 27.78 22.23
C GLU A 258 15.04 27.31 21.77
N ALA A 259 14.98 26.19 21.05
CA ALA A 259 13.73 25.62 20.55
C ALA A 259 12.77 25.19 21.67
N LEU A 260 13.26 24.88 22.87
CA LEU A 260 12.43 24.60 24.07
C LEU A 260 11.66 25.82 24.61
N LEU A 261 12.06 27.03 24.22
CA LEU A 261 11.40 28.27 24.64
C LEU A 261 10.32 28.71 23.65
N GLU A 262 10.18 28.01 22.52
CA GLU A 262 9.30 28.43 21.43
C GLU A 262 7.99 27.65 21.39
N SER A 263 6.92 28.35 21.00
CA SER A 263 5.59 27.76 20.85
C SER A 263 5.30 27.23 19.45
N LYS A 264 6.27 27.29 18.52
CA LYS A 264 6.12 26.80 17.14
C LYS A 264 6.33 25.28 17.13
N LEU A 265 5.22 24.55 17.08
CA LEU A 265 5.18 23.09 17.06
C LEU A 265 4.54 22.62 15.76
N LEU A 266 4.94 21.45 15.25
CA LEU A 266 4.16 20.77 14.24
C LEU A 266 2.85 20.28 14.87
N VAL A 267 1.73 20.69 14.29
CA VAL A 267 0.40 20.34 14.78
C VAL A 267 -0.17 19.27 13.87
N MET A 268 -0.57 18.14 14.46
CA MET A 268 -1.33 17.11 13.77
C MET A 268 -2.79 17.56 13.73
N TYR A 269 -3.37 17.64 12.54
CA TYR A 269 -4.72 18.18 12.36
C TYR A 269 -5.76 17.14 12.75
N GLY A 270 -6.68 17.52 13.64
CA GLY A 270 -7.78 16.70 14.14
C GLY A 270 -8.57 17.47 15.21
N VAL A 271 -9.80 17.06 15.48
CA VAL A 271 -10.68 17.76 16.43
C VAL A 271 -10.08 17.71 17.84
N GLY A 272 -9.69 18.87 18.39
CA GLY A 272 -9.33 19.03 19.81
C GLY A 272 -7.87 18.73 20.21
N ARG A 273 -6.96 18.42 19.28
CA ARG A 273 -5.56 18.03 19.61
C ARG A 273 -4.54 19.19 19.67
N THR A 274 -4.81 20.31 19.00
CA THR A 274 -3.84 21.41 18.85
C THR A 274 -3.39 22.05 20.18
N ASP A 275 -4.32 22.37 21.08
CA ASP A 275 -3.99 22.98 22.38
C ASP A 275 -3.28 21.99 23.32
N ARG A 276 -3.61 20.71 23.18
CA ARG A 276 -3.00 19.64 23.97
C ARG A 276 -1.51 19.52 23.67
N HIS A 277 -1.08 19.62 22.42
CA HIS A 277 0.34 19.50 22.05
C HIS A 277 1.21 20.58 22.72
N LYS A 278 0.71 21.81 22.85
CA LYS A 278 1.38 22.88 23.60
C LYS A 278 1.50 22.55 25.09
N THR A 279 0.46 21.95 25.68
CA THR A 279 0.51 21.46 27.06
C THR A 279 1.54 20.34 27.21
N LEU A 280 1.58 19.39 26.26
CA LEU A 280 2.53 18.28 26.26
C LEU A 280 3.98 18.74 26.17
N HIS A 281 4.25 19.81 25.43
CA HIS A 281 5.58 20.43 25.39
C HIS A 281 6.10 20.82 26.78
N LEU A 282 5.25 21.41 27.62
CA LEU A 282 5.60 21.70 29.02
C LEU A 282 5.60 20.44 29.88
N ALA A 283 4.70 19.50 29.62
CA ALA A 283 4.55 18.27 30.39
C ALA A 283 5.77 17.35 30.30
N PHE A 284 6.38 17.19 29.12
CA PHE A 284 7.63 16.43 28.96
C PHE A 284 8.81 17.11 29.68
N GLN A 285 8.91 18.44 29.62
CA GLN A 285 9.91 19.19 30.39
C GLN A 285 9.73 18.99 31.90
N ALA A 286 8.48 19.09 32.39
CA ALA A 286 8.13 18.82 33.78
C ALA A 286 8.44 17.38 34.17
N LEU A 287 8.24 16.40 33.27
CA LEU A 287 8.53 14.99 33.52
C LEU A 287 10.03 14.75 33.73
N HIS A 288 10.89 15.37 32.91
CA HIS A 288 12.33 15.34 33.14
C HIS A 288 12.71 15.99 34.49
N GLY A 289 12.08 17.13 34.84
CA GLY A 289 12.25 17.75 36.15
C GLY A 289 11.81 16.86 37.31
N PHE A 290 10.71 16.13 37.14
CA PHE A 290 10.22 15.15 38.11
C PHE A 290 11.25 14.04 38.31
N VAL A 291 11.77 13.45 37.23
CA VAL A 291 12.80 12.40 37.31
C VAL A 291 14.05 12.92 38.00
N LYS A 292 14.48 14.15 37.69
CA LYS A 292 15.65 14.78 38.33
C LYS A 292 15.47 14.99 39.83
N SER A 293 14.26 15.34 40.28
CA SER A 293 13.96 15.59 41.70
C SER A 293 13.66 14.32 42.51
N GLN A 294 12.94 13.35 41.91
CA GLN A 294 12.48 12.13 42.59
C GLN A 294 13.39 10.92 42.34
N GLY A 295 14.32 10.99 41.38
CA GLY A 295 15.20 9.88 41.00
C GLY A 295 14.46 8.71 40.31
N ARG A 296 13.21 8.91 39.90
CA ARG A 296 12.35 7.90 39.27
C ARG A 296 11.27 8.57 38.43
N LEU A 297 10.67 7.82 37.50
CA LEU A 297 9.41 8.20 36.86
C LEU A 297 8.24 8.14 37.85
N PRO A 298 7.14 8.89 37.61
CA PRO A 298 5.88 8.74 38.32
C PRO A 298 5.43 7.28 38.42
N LEU A 299 4.82 6.90 39.54
CA LEU A 299 4.26 5.56 39.71
C LEU A 299 2.99 5.40 38.86
N PRO A 300 2.72 4.21 38.30
CA PRO A 300 1.55 3.98 37.47
C PRO A 300 0.26 4.29 38.25
N HIS A 301 -0.65 5.05 37.64
CA HIS A 301 -1.95 5.44 38.21
C HIS A 301 -1.88 6.04 39.63
N ASN A 302 -0.79 6.75 39.96
CA ASN A 302 -0.60 7.37 41.27
C ASN A 302 -0.98 8.86 41.26
N ASP A 303 -2.03 9.21 42.02
CA ASP A 303 -2.54 10.59 42.09
C ASP A 303 -1.55 11.58 42.70
N ALA A 304 -0.78 11.16 43.71
CA ALA A 304 0.16 12.05 44.38
C ALA A 304 1.29 12.50 43.42
N ASP A 305 1.88 11.55 42.68
CA ASP A 305 2.88 11.87 41.67
C ASP A 305 2.29 12.69 40.51
N ALA A 306 1.03 12.40 40.11
CA ALA A 306 0.35 13.14 39.05
C ALA A 306 0.11 14.60 39.42
N GLU A 307 -0.32 14.89 40.65
CA GLU A 307 -0.51 16.27 41.12
C GLU A 307 0.82 17.03 41.25
N VAL A 308 1.92 16.34 41.63
CA VAL A 308 3.27 16.94 41.58
C VAL A 308 3.63 17.33 40.16
N LEU A 309 3.38 16.47 39.16
CA LEU A 309 3.67 16.79 37.76
C LEU A 309 2.82 17.96 37.26
N VAL A 310 1.53 18.01 37.60
CA VAL A 310 0.63 19.14 37.28
C VAL A 310 1.15 20.45 37.88
N ALA A 311 1.61 20.44 39.13
CA ALA A 311 2.20 21.62 39.76
C ALA A 311 3.44 22.12 38.99
N MET A 312 4.34 21.22 38.59
CA MET A 312 5.53 21.58 37.79
C MET A 312 5.15 22.15 36.41
N VAL A 313 4.12 21.62 35.75
CA VAL A 313 3.63 22.19 34.48
C VAL A 313 3.06 23.59 34.68
N ARG A 314 2.32 23.84 35.76
CA ARG A 314 1.81 25.20 36.08
C ARG A 314 2.94 26.20 36.29
N GLU A 315 4.03 25.78 36.96
CA GLU A 315 5.23 26.61 37.14
C GLU A 315 5.89 26.96 35.81
N LEU A 316 6.08 25.98 34.91
CA LEU A 316 6.60 26.23 33.56
C LEU A 316 5.67 27.14 32.75
N ASN A 317 4.35 26.96 32.88
CA ASN A 317 3.39 27.77 32.15
C ASN A 317 3.32 29.23 32.64
N ALA A 318 3.72 29.51 33.88
CA ALA A 318 3.84 30.89 34.36
C ALA A 318 4.84 31.72 33.54
N VAL A 319 5.81 31.04 32.89
CA VAL A 319 6.77 31.66 31.95
C VAL A 319 6.28 31.53 30.50
N ALA A 320 5.79 30.37 30.11
CA ALA A 320 5.37 30.11 28.71
C ALA A 320 4.09 30.85 28.30
N GLY A 321 3.23 31.21 29.25
CA GLY A 321 2.05 32.04 29.02
C GLY A 321 0.95 31.37 28.17
N LEU A 322 0.80 30.04 28.21
CA LEU A 322 -0.31 29.38 27.52
C LEU A 322 -1.65 29.72 28.18
N GLU A 323 -2.62 30.15 27.37
CA GLU A 323 -3.97 30.53 27.83
C GLU A 323 -4.73 29.35 28.45
N ARG A 324 -4.52 28.13 27.93
CA ARG A 324 -5.21 26.92 28.36
C ARG A 324 -4.22 25.77 28.56
N LEU A 325 -4.31 25.12 29.72
CA LEU A 325 -3.60 23.89 30.02
C LEU A 325 -4.57 22.71 30.06
N ASP A 326 -4.24 21.64 29.34
CA ASP A 326 -4.92 20.35 29.45
C ASP A 326 -4.33 19.54 30.63
N GLU A 327 -4.71 19.89 31.85
CA GLU A 327 -4.22 19.17 33.04
C GLU A 327 -4.65 17.70 33.08
N VAL A 328 -5.71 17.33 32.36
CA VAL A 328 -6.14 15.93 32.24
C VAL A 328 -5.10 15.15 31.43
N ALA A 329 -4.60 15.71 30.34
CA ALA A 329 -3.48 15.12 29.60
C ALA A 329 -2.22 15.00 30.47
N VAL A 330 -1.89 16.01 31.29
CA VAL A 330 -0.74 15.97 32.20
C VAL A 330 -0.87 14.84 33.24
N ARG A 331 -2.04 14.68 33.85
CA ARG A 331 -2.30 13.58 34.79
C ARG A 331 -2.17 12.22 34.12
N ASN A 332 -2.72 12.06 32.92
CA ASN A 332 -2.58 10.79 32.19
C ASN A 332 -1.12 10.52 31.80
N LEU A 333 -0.33 11.55 31.46
CA LEU A 333 1.11 11.39 31.23
C LEU A 333 1.80 10.83 32.48
N ALA A 334 1.51 11.36 33.66
CA ALA A 334 2.04 10.82 34.91
C ALA A 334 1.60 9.37 35.13
N TYR A 335 0.31 9.07 34.96
CA TYR A 335 -0.23 7.72 35.16
C TYR A 335 0.39 6.67 34.25
N THR A 336 0.73 7.04 33.01
CA THR A 336 1.30 6.11 32.02
C THR A 336 2.81 6.28 31.83
N ALA A 337 3.50 7.10 32.63
CA ALA A 337 4.89 7.49 32.37
C ALA A 337 5.89 6.32 32.33
N ARG A 338 5.61 5.24 33.07
CA ARG A 338 6.41 3.99 33.07
C ARG A 338 5.96 2.98 32.02
N GLY A 339 4.96 3.33 31.23
CA GLY A 339 4.43 2.49 30.18
C GLY A 339 5.42 2.34 29.04
N GLU A 340 5.57 1.12 28.56
CA GLU A 340 6.40 0.77 27.41
C GLU A 340 5.53 0.00 26.42
N LEU A 341 5.14 0.66 25.32
CA LEU A 341 4.14 0.15 24.38
C LEU A 341 4.75 -0.03 22.99
N ALA A 342 4.77 -1.28 22.50
CA ALA A 342 5.25 -1.59 21.15
C ALA A 342 4.61 -0.74 20.03
N PRO A 343 3.27 -0.50 20.02
CA PRO A 343 2.64 0.32 18.98
C PRO A 343 3.13 1.77 18.96
N MET A 344 3.36 2.37 20.12
CA MET A 344 3.87 3.74 20.25
C MET A 344 5.31 3.83 19.73
N ASN A 345 6.14 2.85 20.06
CA ASN A 345 7.50 2.78 19.56
C ASN A 345 7.56 2.51 18.06
N ALA A 346 6.67 1.68 17.52
CA ALA A 346 6.54 1.46 16.08
C ALA A 346 6.18 2.76 15.35
N PHE A 347 5.21 3.53 15.88
CA PHE A 347 4.81 4.80 15.31
C PHE A 347 5.93 5.86 15.38
N ILE A 348 6.36 6.23 16.59
CA ILE A 348 7.37 7.27 16.77
C ILE A 348 8.73 6.84 16.20
N GLY A 349 9.10 5.56 16.32
CA GLY A 349 10.34 5.02 15.77
C GLY A 349 10.36 5.01 14.24
N GLY A 350 9.21 4.75 13.58
CA GLY A 350 9.06 4.91 12.14
C GLY A 350 9.27 6.36 11.69
N LEU A 351 8.67 7.31 12.39
CA LEU A 351 8.83 8.75 12.13
C LEU A 351 10.28 9.22 12.37
N ALA A 352 10.85 8.91 13.52
CA ALA A 352 12.21 9.31 13.89
C ALA A 352 13.27 8.72 12.94
N ALA A 353 13.13 7.44 12.57
CA ALA A 353 13.99 6.84 11.55
C ALA A 353 13.85 7.52 10.19
N HIS A 354 12.65 7.96 9.82
CA HIS A 354 12.46 8.70 8.58
C HIS A 354 13.15 10.06 8.62
N GLU A 355 13.15 10.75 9.76
CA GLU A 355 13.92 12.00 9.92
C GLU A 355 15.43 11.77 9.82
N VAL A 356 15.95 10.64 10.33
CA VAL A 356 17.36 10.24 10.09
C VAL A 356 17.64 10.04 8.60
N ILE A 357 16.70 9.41 7.86
CA ILE A 357 16.82 9.24 6.41
C ILE A 357 16.85 10.60 5.71
N LYS A 358 16.02 11.57 6.12
CA LYS A 358 16.07 12.94 5.57
C LYS A 358 17.42 13.60 5.85
N ALA A 359 17.93 13.50 7.08
CA ALA A 359 19.24 14.05 7.44
C ALA A 359 20.38 13.48 6.58
N CYS A 360 20.39 12.16 6.36
CA CYS A 360 21.42 11.48 5.57
C CYS A 360 21.27 11.69 4.05
N SER A 361 20.04 11.66 3.55
CA SER A 361 19.75 11.72 2.11
C SER A 361 19.59 13.15 1.61
N ARG A 362 19.39 14.14 2.49
CA ARG A 362 18.95 15.50 2.15
C ARG A 362 17.71 15.54 1.26
N LYS A 363 16.89 14.48 1.28
CA LYS A 363 15.65 14.38 0.52
C LYS A 363 14.47 14.61 1.45
N PHE A 364 13.44 15.30 0.94
CA PHE A 364 12.21 15.68 1.65
C PHE A 364 12.40 16.74 2.74
N LYS A 365 11.29 17.39 3.09
CA LYS A 365 11.25 18.44 4.12
C LYS A 365 11.33 17.82 5.53
N PRO A 366 12.34 18.16 6.35
CA PRO A 366 12.45 17.62 7.70
C PRO A 366 11.55 18.31 8.73
N LEU A 367 11.40 17.66 9.88
CA LEU A 367 10.57 18.10 10.99
C LEU A 367 11.09 19.39 11.57
N LYS A 368 10.27 20.44 11.54
CA LYS A 368 10.64 21.74 12.08
C LYS A 368 9.70 22.19 13.21
N GLN A 369 10.07 22.08 14.47
CA GLN A 369 11.15 21.22 15.01
C GLN A 369 10.61 20.16 15.96
N TRP A 370 9.45 20.40 16.56
CA TRP A 370 8.83 19.52 17.55
C TRP A 370 7.56 18.88 17.00
N LEU A 371 7.38 17.60 17.31
CA LEU A 371 6.14 16.86 17.14
C LEU A 371 5.79 16.21 18.48
N TYR A 372 4.55 16.39 18.92
CA TYR A 372 3.96 15.68 20.05
C TYR A 372 2.82 14.82 19.55
N PHE A 373 2.67 13.63 20.13
CA PHE A 373 1.61 12.69 19.83
C PHE A 373 1.07 12.07 21.12
N ASP A 374 -0.24 11.86 21.17
CA ASP A 374 -0.88 11.06 22.19
C ASP A 374 -1.93 10.12 21.58
N ALA A 375 -2.14 8.99 22.26
CA ALA A 375 -3.16 8.00 21.94
C ALA A 375 -4.05 7.74 23.15
N LEU A 376 -4.45 8.80 23.86
CA LEU A 376 -5.23 8.72 25.11
C LEU A 376 -6.58 8.02 24.95
N GLU A 377 -7.13 8.00 23.74
CA GLU A 377 -8.35 7.27 23.40
C GLU A 377 -8.18 5.74 23.46
N CYS A 378 -6.95 5.24 23.63
CA CYS A 378 -6.70 3.83 23.92
C CYS A 378 -7.01 3.46 25.38
N LEU A 379 -7.14 4.41 26.30
CA LEU A 379 -7.52 4.11 27.68
C LEU A 379 -9.01 3.69 27.74
N PRO A 380 -9.40 2.78 28.65
CA PRO A 380 -10.77 2.28 28.71
C PRO A 380 -11.78 3.41 28.93
N GLU A 381 -12.92 3.33 28.24
CA GLU A 381 -14.04 4.28 28.38
C GLU A 381 -14.51 4.39 29.84
N ASN A 382 -14.53 3.27 30.57
CA ASN A 382 -14.80 3.24 32.00
C ASN A 382 -13.48 3.17 32.82
N ARG A 383 -13.05 4.33 33.33
CA ARG A 383 -11.79 4.50 34.07
C ARG A 383 -11.71 3.76 35.40
N THR A 384 -12.83 3.31 35.97
CA THR A 384 -12.82 2.50 37.20
C THR A 384 -12.09 1.16 37.04
N GLN A 385 -12.00 0.66 35.80
CA GLN A 385 -11.29 -0.59 35.45
C GLN A 385 -9.76 -0.50 35.64
N LEU A 386 -9.19 0.71 35.73
CA LEU A 386 -7.74 0.90 35.93
C LEU A 386 -7.33 0.92 37.41
N ALA A 387 -8.27 1.23 38.32
CA ALA A 387 -7.99 1.49 39.73
C ALA A 387 -7.68 0.23 40.56
N GLU A 388 -8.10 -0.96 40.10
CA GLU A 388 -8.04 -2.19 40.89
C GLU A 388 -6.66 -2.88 40.91
N HIS A 389 -5.67 -2.44 40.09
CA HIS A 389 -4.43 -3.21 39.86
C HIS A 389 -3.13 -2.41 40.06
N SER A 390 -3.17 -1.40 40.93
CA SER A 390 -2.05 -0.49 41.19
C SER A 390 -0.88 -1.19 41.94
N GLY A 391 0.26 -1.33 41.26
CA GLY A 391 1.54 -0.95 41.89
C GLY A 391 2.75 -1.88 41.81
N SER A 392 2.64 -3.18 41.48
CA SER A 392 3.81 -4.08 41.48
C SER A 392 4.08 -4.72 40.12
N THR A 393 5.31 -4.54 39.61
CA THR A 393 5.86 -5.32 38.49
C THR A 393 5.76 -6.81 38.81
N ARG A 394 5.14 -7.60 37.94
CA ARG A 394 4.97 -9.05 38.15
C ARG A 394 6.21 -9.84 37.73
N GLY A 395 7.23 -9.16 37.18
CA GLY A 395 8.40 -9.80 36.62
C GLY A 395 8.05 -10.53 35.33
N THR A 396 7.27 -9.88 34.47
CA THR A 396 6.83 -10.44 33.20
C THR A 396 7.25 -9.54 32.04
N ARG A 397 7.34 -10.13 30.84
CA ARG A 397 7.64 -9.37 29.61
C ARG A 397 6.61 -8.30 29.27
N TYR A 398 5.43 -8.34 29.88
CA TYR A 398 4.34 -7.39 29.65
C TYR A 398 4.26 -6.31 30.75
N ASP A 399 5.25 -6.23 31.65
CA ASP A 399 5.24 -5.26 32.76
C ASP A 399 5.14 -3.80 32.27
N GLY A 400 5.75 -3.48 31.12
CA GLY A 400 5.65 -2.16 30.49
C GLY A 400 4.25 -1.83 29.97
N GLN A 401 3.55 -2.82 29.40
CA GLN A 401 2.19 -2.65 28.89
C GLN A 401 1.14 -2.64 30.01
N THR A 402 1.30 -3.52 30.99
CA THR A 402 0.41 -3.61 32.16
C THR A 402 0.51 -2.40 33.08
N ALA A 403 1.61 -1.66 33.06
CA ALA A 403 1.71 -0.36 33.72
C ALA A 403 0.71 0.68 33.15
N VAL A 404 0.26 0.52 31.91
CA VAL A 404 -0.73 1.41 31.28
C VAL A 404 -2.14 0.85 31.48
N PHE A 405 -2.37 -0.40 31.05
CA PHE A 405 -3.72 -0.96 30.91
C PHE A 405 -4.13 -1.95 32.02
N GLY A 406 -3.19 -2.37 32.87
CA GLY A 406 -3.42 -3.39 33.90
C GLY A 406 -3.38 -4.84 33.37
N SER A 407 -3.29 -5.79 34.30
CA SER A 407 -3.16 -7.22 33.97
C SER A 407 -4.42 -7.85 33.39
N ALA A 408 -5.61 -7.40 33.81
CA ALA A 408 -6.87 -7.93 33.30
C ALA A 408 -7.01 -7.70 31.78
N PHE A 409 -6.57 -6.53 31.30
CA PHE A 409 -6.54 -6.26 29.87
C PHE A 409 -5.48 -7.10 29.15
N GLN A 410 -4.31 -7.31 29.76
CA GLN A 410 -3.28 -8.20 29.22
C GLN A 410 -3.77 -9.64 29.04
N GLU A 411 -4.55 -10.15 29.99
CA GLU A 411 -5.19 -11.47 29.90
C GLU A 411 -6.23 -11.51 28.77
N LYS A 412 -6.99 -10.42 28.60
CA LYS A 412 -7.95 -10.28 27.48
C LYS A 412 -7.25 -10.33 26.12
N LEU A 413 -6.12 -9.63 25.97
CA LEU A 413 -5.26 -9.67 24.77
C LEU A 413 -4.73 -11.08 24.51
N ALA A 414 -4.25 -11.76 25.55
CA ALA A 414 -3.74 -13.11 25.45
C ALA A 414 -4.80 -14.13 24.98
N GLY A 415 -6.07 -13.91 25.32
CA GLY A 415 -7.19 -14.75 24.91
C GLY A 415 -7.74 -14.49 23.51
N GLN A 416 -7.25 -13.48 22.78
CA GLN A 416 -7.81 -13.11 21.48
C GLN A 416 -7.52 -14.12 20.36
N LYS A 417 -8.46 -14.24 19.41
CA LYS A 417 -8.33 -14.99 18.16
C LYS A 417 -8.38 -14.05 16.96
N TYR A 418 -7.22 -13.83 16.33
CA TYR A 418 -7.09 -12.87 15.22
C TYR A 418 -6.67 -13.56 13.92
N PHE A 419 -7.20 -13.04 12.81
CA PHE A 419 -6.82 -13.46 11.47
C PHE A 419 -6.09 -12.35 10.72
N LEU A 420 -4.86 -12.62 10.27
CA LEU A 420 -4.02 -11.74 9.45
C LEU A 420 -3.96 -12.29 8.02
N VAL A 421 -4.36 -11.49 7.04
CA VAL A 421 -4.83 -12.03 5.75
C VAL A 421 -4.11 -11.47 4.52
N ARG A 422 -4.03 -12.32 3.46
CA ARG A 422 -3.95 -11.99 2.03
C ARG A 422 -5.13 -12.48 1.20
N PRO A 423 -5.72 -11.64 0.34
CA PRO A 423 -6.52 -12.09 -0.79
C PRO A 423 -5.72 -12.13 -2.10
N GLY A 424 -6.09 -13.07 -2.97
CA GLY A 424 -5.66 -13.10 -4.37
C GLY A 424 -6.61 -12.30 -5.27
N LEU A 425 -6.16 -11.99 -6.48
CA LEU A 425 -6.99 -11.38 -7.54
C LEU A 425 -8.18 -12.29 -7.91
N VAL A 426 -9.31 -11.66 -8.24
CA VAL A 426 -10.45 -12.28 -8.95
C VAL A 426 -10.39 -11.80 -10.40
N PHE A 427 -10.41 -12.72 -11.39
CA PHE A 427 -10.70 -12.35 -12.78
C PHE A 427 -12.16 -12.61 -13.16
N ASP A 428 -12.78 -11.48 -13.47
CA ASP A 428 -13.88 -11.07 -14.36
C ASP A 428 -15.35 -11.53 -14.29
N GLN A 429 -16.15 -10.52 -14.64
CA GLN A 429 -17.56 -10.36 -14.85
C GLN A 429 -18.19 -11.41 -15.77
N GLN A 430 -18.62 -12.53 -15.19
CA GLN A 430 -19.86 -13.24 -15.54
C GLN A 430 -19.96 -14.47 -14.65
N GLY A 431 -20.87 -14.45 -13.68
CA GLY A 431 -21.03 -15.55 -12.74
C GLY A 431 -21.33 -16.89 -13.44
N ALA A 432 -20.33 -17.76 -13.56
CA ALA A 432 -20.46 -19.19 -13.79
C ALA A 432 -19.26 -19.94 -13.19
N PRO A 433 -19.46 -21.04 -12.44
CA PRO A 433 -18.37 -21.79 -11.82
C PRO A 433 -17.75 -22.77 -12.84
N SER A 434 -16.43 -22.70 -13.07
CA SER A 434 -15.69 -23.74 -13.80
C SER A 434 -14.90 -24.60 -12.80
N GLY A 435 -15.33 -25.84 -12.62
CA GLY A 435 -14.54 -26.86 -11.92
C GLY A 435 -13.58 -27.55 -12.89
N ALA A 436 -12.30 -27.57 -12.55
CA ALA A 436 -11.32 -28.57 -13.02
C ALA A 436 -10.14 -28.61 -12.04
N GLU A 437 -9.84 -29.79 -11.54
CA GLU A 437 -8.71 -30.07 -10.65
C GLU A 437 -7.37 -29.96 -11.40
N GLY A 438 -6.41 -29.25 -10.81
CA GLY A 438 -4.98 -29.57 -10.92
C GLY A 438 -4.16 -28.84 -11.99
N SER A 439 -3.75 -27.61 -11.72
CA SER A 439 -2.44 -27.07 -12.14
C SER A 439 -1.99 -25.94 -11.19
N ASN A 440 -0.71 -25.96 -10.84
CA ASN A 440 -0.06 -24.93 -10.03
C ASN A 440 0.03 -23.62 -10.83
N ASP A 441 -0.93 -22.73 -10.67
CA ASP A 441 -0.94 -21.44 -11.37
C ASP A 441 -0.43 -20.31 -10.46
N GLY A 442 0.84 -19.96 -10.70
CA GLY A 442 1.45 -18.72 -10.24
C GLY A 442 1.29 -17.65 -11.31
N ALA A 443 0.40 -16.68 -11.08
CA ALA A 443 0.37 -15.45 -11.87
C ALA A 443 -0.09 -14.24 -11.02
N LEU A 444 0.69 -13.16 -11.18
CA LEU A 444 0.44 -11.72 -10.99
C LEU A 444 0.24 -11.15 -9.55
N THR A 445 1.34 -10.57 -9.03
CA THR A 445 1.52 -9.85 -7.76
C THR A 445 0.91 -8.45 -7.76
N PRO A 446 -0.03 -8.16 -6.84
CA PRO A 446 0.30 -7.43 -5.60
C PRO A 446 0.30 -8.33 -4.34
N THR A 447 1.27 -8.08 -3.47
CA THR A 447 1.74 -8.80 -2.28
C THR A 447 1.15 -8.32 -0.94
N VAL A 448 0.21 -9.04 -0.28
CA VAL A 448 0.11 -8.95 1.19
C VAL A 448 -0.57 -10.12 1.89
N GLY A 449 0.21 -10.95 2.59
CA GLY A 449 -0.13 -11.55 3.88
C GLY A 449 0.94 -11.15 4.90
N ALA A 450 1.88 -12.03 5.24
CA ALA A 450 3.10 -11.68 5.98
C ALA A 450 4.10 -10.81 5.16
N GLY A 451 3.58 -9.83 4.42
CA GLY A 451 4.31 -8.80 3.68
C GLY A 451 4.87 -7.70 4.60
N ALA A 452 5.02 -6.47 4.10
CA ALA A 452 5.64 -5.38 4.87
C ALA A 452 4.83 -5.06 6.14
N ILE A 453 3.56 -4.68 5.98
CA ILE A 453 2.65 -4.39 7.11
C ILE A 453 2.43 -5.64 7.95
N GLY A 454 2.28 -6.82 7.32
CA GLY A 454 2.09 -8.09 8.02
C GLY A 454 3.25 -8.44 8.97
N CYS A 455 4.50 -8.26 8.55
CA CYS A 455 5.68 -8.44 9.41
C CYS A 455 5.67 -7.51 10.62
N GLU A 456 5.33 -6.23 10.41
CA GLU A 456 5.24 -5.23 11.48
C GLU A 456 4.08 -5.50 12.45
N LEU A 457 2.91 -5.90 11.95
CA LEU A 457 1.77 -6.31 12.76
C LEU A 457 2.10 -7.55 13.59
N LEU A 458 2.70 -8.57 12.99
CA LEU A 458 3.11 -9.79 13.69
C LEU A 458 4.13 -9.52 14.80
N LYS A 459 5.11 -8.64 14.56
CA LYS A 459 6.03 -8.14 15.59
C LYS A 459 5.25 -7.48 16.73
N ASN A 460 4.33 -6.57 16.41
CA ASN A 460 3.53 -5.91 17.44
C ASN A 460 2.63 -6.90 18.20
N PHE A 461 1.98 -7.85 17.53
CA PHE A 461 1.16 -8.89 18.17
C PHE A 461 1.99 -9.73 19.14
N ALA A 462 3.23 -10.08 18.76
CA ALA A 462 4.18 -10.79 19.61
C ALA A 462 4.49 -10.02 20.90
N LEU A 463 4.75 -8.72 20.78
CA LEU A 463 5.12 -7.84 21.90
C LEU A 463 3.93 -7.50 22.80
N ILE A 464 2.77 -7.27 22.20
CA ILE A 464 1.49 -7.04 22.89
C ILE A 464 1.02 -8.30 23.62
N GLY A 465 1.40 -9.49 23.13
CA GLY A 465 0.93 -10.78 23.63
C GLY A 465 -0.47 -11.15 23.10
N LEU A 466 -0.84 -10.68 21.91
CA LEU A 466 -2.12 -10.98 21.28
C LEU A 466 -2.20 -12.48 20.93
N GLY A 467 -3.17 -13.19 21.51
CA GLY A 467 -3.34 -14.63 21.29
C GLY A 467 -2.26 -15.52 21.93
N ALA A 468 -1.45 -14.98 22.86
CA ALA A 468 -0.39 -15.72 23.55
C ALA A 468 -0.86 -16.53 24.77
N GLY A 469 -2.16 -16.51 25.07
CA GLY A 469 -2.77 -17.16 26.24
C GLY A 469 -3.51 -18.46 25.89
N GLY A 470 -4.00 -19.15 26.92
CA GLY A 470 -4.82 -20.34 26.75
C GLY A 470 -6.11 -20.03 25.99
N GLY A 471 -6.29 -20.62 24.81
CA GLY A 471 -7.45 -20.41 23.93
C GLY A 471 -7.30 -19.25 22.94
N GLY A 472 -6.26 -18.43 23.06
CA GLY A 472 -5.89 -17.43 22.05
C GLY A 472 -5.22 -18.06 20.83
N LEU A 473 -5.30 -17.38 19.68
CA LEU A 473 -4.71 -17.86 18.42
C LEU A 473 -4.53 -16.71 17.42
N VAL A 474 -3.38 -16.63 16.78
CA VAL A 474 -3.18 -15.82 15.58
C VAL A 474 -3.09 -16.73 14.37
N THR A 475 -3.99 -16.58 13.40
CA THR A 475 -3.87 -17.25 12.10
C THR A 475 -3.29 -16.26 11.10
N VAL A 476 -2.20 -16.63 10.42
CA VAL A 476 -1.62 -15.84 9.33
C VAL A 476 -1.69 -16.63 8.03
N THR A 477 -2.19 -16.02 6.96
CA THR A 477 -2.16 -16.62 5.62
C THR A 477 -1.40 -15.75 4.63
N ASP A 478 -0.49 -16.36 3.88
CA ASP A 478 0.19 -15.75 2.75
C ASP A 478 0.66 -16.84 1.77
N MET A 479 0.23 -16.75 0.51
CA MET A 479 0.63 -17.68 -0.54
C MET A 479 1.99 -17.33 -1.19
N ASP A 480 2.56 -16.16 -0.91
CA ASP A 480 3.84 -15.78 -1.52
C ASP A 480 5.04 -16.50 -0.90
N PHE A 481 6.07 -16.60 -1.73
CA PHE A 481 7.43 -16.90 -1.32
C PHE A 481 8.24 -15.63 -1.09
N ILE A 482 9.27 -15.73 -0.27
CA ILE A 482 10.17 -14.62 0.06
C ILE A 482 11.09 -14.34 -1.13
N GLU A 483 11.15 -13.08 -1.56
CA GLU A 483 12.04 -12.59 -2.59
C GLU A 483 13.15 -11.70 -2.02
N LYS A 484 14.21 -11.48 -2.79
CA LYS A 484 15.31 -10.58 -2.41
C LYS A 484 14.83 -9.15 -2.13
N SER A 485 13.93 -8.64 -2.97
CA SER A 485 13.36 -7.28 -2.88
C SER A 485 12.51 -7.07 -1.61
N ASN A 486 12.09 -8.15 -0.95
CA ASN A 486 11.25 -8.11 0.24
C ASN A 486 12.06 -7.77 1.49
N LEU A 487 13.32 -8.22 1.55
CA LEU A 487 14.18 -8.15 2.74
C LEU A 487 14.43 -6.72 3.24
N ASN A 488 14.37 -5.72 2.36
CA ASN A 488 14.54 -4.31 2.72
C ASN A 488 13.41 -3.74 3.61
N ARG A 489 12.23 -4.38 3.67
CA ARG A 489 11.10 -3.90 4.50
C ARG A 489 10.35 -4.99 5.27
N GLN A 490 10.63 -6.26 4.98
CA GLN A 490 10.03 -7.42 5.64
C GLN A 490 11.07 -8.05 6.57
N PHE A 491 11.35 -7.33 7.67
CA PHE A 491 12.51 -7.58 8.52
C PHE A 491 12.47 -8.92 9.29
N LEU A 492 11.36 -9.66 9.24
CA LEU A 492 11.28 -11.03 9.79
C LEU A 492 12.03 -12.05 8.92
N PHE A 493 12.39 -11.69 7.69
CA PHE A 493 13.03 -12.58 6.73
C PHE A 493 14.53 -12.30 6.63
N ARG A 494 15.29 -13.31 6.18
CA ARG A 494 16.73 -13.20 5.92
C ARG A 494 17.07 -13.74 4.54
N SER A 495 18.29 -13.47 4.06
CA SER A 495 18.77 -13.93 2.76
C SER A 495 18.68 -15.45 2.58
N GLN A 496 18.85 -16.24 3.64
CA GLN A 496 18.70 -17.70 3.61
C GLN A 496 17.24 -18.18 3.50
N ASP A 497 16.26 -17.29 3.58
CA ASP A 497 14.83 -17.61 3.52
C ASP A 497 14.21 -17.33 2.15
N ILE A 498 14.98 -16.78 1.20
CA ILE A 498 14.55 -16.58 -0.19
C ILE A 498 14.04 -17.91 -0.77
N GLY A 499 12.87 -17.86 -1.41
CA GLY A 499 12.17 -19.01 -1.97
C GLY A 499 11.35 -19.83 -0.95
N LYS A 500 11.33 -19.47 0.33
CA LYS A 500 10.46 -20.10 1.34
C LYS A 500 9.16 -19.31 1.53
N SER A 501 8.12 -19.97 2.03
CA SER A 501 6.82 -19.34 2.32
C SER A 501 6.94 -18.21 3.36
N LYS A 502 6.35 -17.05 3.06
CA LYS A 502 6.35 -15.88 3.95
C LYS A 502 5.65 -16.17 5.29
N SER A 503 4.43 -16.70 5.25
CA SER A 503 3.61 -16.96 6.46
C SER A 503 4.33 -17.91 7.42
N LYS A 504 4.91 -18.99 6.90
CA LYS A 504 5.65 -19.99 7.68
C LYS A 504 6.88 -19.40 8.38
N ILE A 505 7.71 -18.65 7.64
CA ILE A 505 8.92 -18.05 8.20
C ILE A 505 8.57 -16.91 9.18
N ALA A 506 7.56 -16.10 8.87
CA ALA A 506 7.10 -15.04 9.77
C ALA A 506 6.57 -15.62 11.09
N ALA A 507 5.74 -16.68 11.03
CA ALA A 507 5.26 -17.37 12.22
C ALA A 507 6.40 -17.98 13.04
N LYS A 508 7.45 -18.49 12.39
CA LYS A 508 8.66 -18.96 13.10
C LYS A 508 9.38 -17.81 13.80
N ALA A 509 9.65 -16.71 13.11
CA ALA A 509 10.35 -15.55 13.67
C ALA A 509 9.61 -14.95 14.88
N VAL A 510 8.28 -14.85 14.80
CA VAL A 510 7.42 -14.37 15.89
C VAL A 510 7.50 -15.26 17.13
N ARG A 511 7.50 -16.59 16.96
CA ARG A 511 7.67 -17.53 18.09
C ARG A 511 9.06 -17.40 18.74
N GLU A 512 10.08 -17.02 17.97
CA GLU A 512 11.42 -16.73 18.52
C GLU A 512 11.46 -15.42 19.32
N MET A 513 10.66 -14.41 18.94
CA MET A 513 10.49 -13.15 19.69
C MET A 513 9.65 -13.35 20.96
N ASN A 514 8.58 -14.13 20.84
CA ASN A 514 7.72 -14.49 21.96
C ASN A 514 7.33 -15.98 21.94
N PRO A 515 8.00 -16.81 22.76
CA PRO A 515 7.71 -18.24 22.86
C PRO A 515 6.28 -18.61 23.27
N GLN A 516 5.52 -17.67 23.86
CA GLN A 516 4.13 -17.88 24.25
C GLN A 516 3.14 -17.73 23.09
N MET A 517 3.58 -17.21 21.94
CA MET A 517 2.67 -16.95 20.81
C MET A 517 2.08 -18.24 20.25
N ASN A 518 0.76 -18.36 20.30
CA ASN A 518 0.03 -19.37 19.56
C ASN A 518 -0.31 -18.82 18.17
N ILE A 519 0.44 -19.27 17.16
CA ILE A 519 0.29 -18.81 15.78
C ILE A 519 0.22 -20.00 14.82
N THR A 520 -0.65 -19.94 13.82
CA THR A 520 -0.79 -20.93 12.74
C THR A 520 -0.57 -20.28 11.38
N ASP A 521 0.31 -20.88 10.58
CA ASP A 521 0.63 -20.41 9.23
C ASP A 521 -0.13 -21.19 8.17
N HIS A 522 -0.83 -20.47 7.30
CA HIS A 522 -1.51 -20.96 6.11
C HIS A 522 -0.89 -20.39 4.84
N GLN A 523 -1.11 -21.04 3.70
CA GLN A 523 -0.67 -20.57 2.38
C GLN A 523 -1.85 -20.43 1.40
N ASN A 524 -3.07 -20.38 1.93
CA ASN A 524 -4.27 -20.25 1.11
C ASN A 524 -4.45 -18.79 0.70
N ARG A 525 -4.86 -18.57 -0.56
CA ARG A 525 -5.44 -17.29 -0.97
C ARG A 525 -6.76 -17.09 -0.23
N LEU A 526 -7.13 -15.85 0.09
CA LEU A 526 -8.48 -15.54 0.55
C LEU A 526 -9.35 -15.18 -0.67
N ASP A 527 -10.10 -16.15 -1.15
CA ASP A 527 -11.00 -16.06 -2.29
C ASP A 527 -12.12 -17.13 -2.15
N PRO A 528 -13.11 -17.17 -3.06
CA PRO A 528 -14.17 -18.17 -3.02
C PRO A 528 -13.69 -19.64 -3.02
N GLU A 529 -12.50 -19.95 -3.54
CA GLU A 529 -11.96 -21.32 -3.57
C GLU A 529 -11.51 -21.79 -2.18
N SER A 530 -11.08 -20.84 -1.34
CA SER A 530 -10.65 -21.08 0.03
C SER A 530 -11.78 -21.13 1.07
N GLU A 531 -13.04 -20.91 0.68
CA GLU A 531 -14.20 -20.88 1.59
C GLU A 531 -14.40 -22.18 2.38
N ALA A 532 -13.89 -23.32 1.88
CA ALA A 532 -13.91 -24.57 2.63
C ALA A 532 -13.02 -24.53 3.88
N VAL A 533 -11.90 -23.80 3.81
CA VAL A 533 -10.95 -23.59 4.92
C VAL A 533 -11.41 -22.44 5.80
N TYR A 534 -11.69 -21.29 5.18
CA TYR A 534 -12.16 -20.07 5.86
C TYR A 534 -13.69 -19.99 5.86
N ASN A 535 -14.30 -21.05 6.40
CA ASN A 535 -15.75 -21.20 6.43
C ASN A 535 -16.40 -20.39 7.58
N TYR A 536 -17.72 -20.56 7.72
CA TYR A 536 -18.52 -19.97 8.79
C TYR A 536 -17.93 -20.19 10.19
N ASP A 537 -17.52 -21.43 10.53
CA ASP A 537 -17.00 -21.74 11.87
C ASP A 537 -15.68 -21.04 12.14
N PHE A 538 -14.84 -20.92 11.11
CA PHE A 538 -13.58 -20.19 11.19
C PHE A 538 -13.82 -18.71 11.53
N PHE A 539 -14.60 -18.00 10.71
CA PHE A 539 -14.86 -16.57 10.94
C PHE A 539 -15.62 -16.33 12.24
N MET A 540 -16.65 -17.12 12.54
CA MET A 540 -17.39 -16.98 13.79
C MET A 540 -16.52 -17.19 15.03
N GLY A 541 -15.49 -18.04 14.93
CA GLY A 541 -14.51 -18.26 15.98
C GLY A 541 -13.48 -17.15 16.18
N LEU A 542 -13.42 -16.15 15.31
CA LEU A 542 -12.50 -15.00 15.43
C LEU A 542 -13.08 -13.88 16.30
N ASP A 543 -12.20 -13.15 16.97
CA ASP A 543 -12.51 -11.90 17.66
C ASP A 543 -12.30 -10.67 16.75
N GLY A 544 -11.39 -10.77 15.77
CA GLY A 544 -11.14 -9.70 14.82
C GLY A 544 -10.20 -10.10 13.68
N VAL A 545 -10.10 -9.20 12.70
CA VAL A 545 -9.30 -9.35 11.50
C VAL A 545 -8.34 -8.18 11.36
N ALA A 546 -7.12 -8.45 10.91
CA ALA A 546 -6.16 -7.43 10.50
C ALA A 546 -5.85 -7.61 9.01
N ALA A 547 -6.20 -6.60 8.23
CA ALA A 547 -5.98 -6.54 6.81
C ALA A 547 -4.71 -5.73 6.56
N ALA A 548 -3.74 -6.36 5.92
CA ALA A 548 -2.44 -5.76 5.69
C ALA A 548 -2.27 -5.30 4.22
N LEU A 549 -3.34 -5.23 3.43
CA LEU A 549 -3.46 -5.53 1.99
C LEU A 549 -2.79 -4.55 1.01
N ASP A 550 -2.63 -4.88 -0.27
CA ASP A 550 -2.04 -3.96 -1.27
C ASP A 550 -2.80 -3.86 -2.60
N ASN A 551 -3.93 -4.56 -2.73
CA ASN A 551 -4.90 -4.32 -3.80
C ASN A 551 -6.30 -4.02 -3.22
N THR A 552 -7.12 -3.35 -4.00
CA THR A 552 -8.44 -2.82 -3.61
C THR A 552 -9.50 -3.91 -3.57
N GLU A 553 -9.43 -4.87 -4.48
CA GLU A 553 -10.40 -5.96 -4.67
C GLU A 553 -10.36 -6.90 -3.47
N ALA A 554 -9.15 -7.28 -3.06
CA ALA A 554 -8.84 -8.01 -1.86
C ALA A 554 -9.48 -7.40 -0.61
N ARG A 555 -9.28 -6.09 -0.42
CA ARG A 555 -9.82 -5.36 0.72
C ARG A 555 -11.35 -5.41 0.72
N ALA A 556 -11.97 -5.19 -0.43
CA ALA A 556 -13.42 -5.25 -0.57
C ALA A 556 -13.98 -6.65 -0.29
N TYR A 557 -13.28 -7.72 -0.70
CA TYR A 557 -13.70 -9.10 -0.40
C TYR A 557 -13.61 -9.40 1.10
N LEU A 558 -12.49 -9.08 1.75
CA LEU A 558 -12.31 -9.27 3.18
C LEU A 558 -13.28 -8.42 4.01
N ASP A 559 -13.50 -7.17 3.62
CA ASP A 559 -14.51 -6.28 4.21
C ASP A 559 -15.90 -6.92 4.10
N GLY A 560 -16.26 -7.46 2.93
CA GLY A 560 -17.51 -8.19 2.74
C GLY A 560 -17.67 -9.39 3.68
N GLN A 561 -16.61 -10.19 3.86
CA GLN A 561 -16.62 -11.29 4.85
C GLN A 561 -16.75 -10.75 6.28
N CYS A 562 -16.05 -9.67 6.63
CA CYS A 562 -16.14 -9.05 7.96
C CYS A 562 -17.54 -8.49 8.24
N VAL A 563 -18.20 -7.87 7.26
CA VAL A 563 -19.59 -7.42 7.36
C VAL A 563 -20.52 -8.63 7.55
N GLN A 564 -20.40 -9.64 6.70
CA GLN A 564 -21.23 -10.85 6.75
C GLN A 564 -21.16 -11.59 8.09
N TYR A 565 -19.97 -11.69 8.68
CA TYR A 565 -19.74 -12.37 9.95
C TYR A 565 -19.67 -11.43 11.16
N GLN A 566 -19.97 -10.14 10.98
CA GLN A 566 -19.95 -9.12 12.03
C GLN A 566 -18.62 -9.09 12.81
N LYS A 567 -17.49 -9.11 12.09
CA LYS A 567 -16.14 -9.09 12.65
C LYS A 567 -15.51 -7.70 12.49
N PRO A 568 -14.85 -7.17 13.54
CA PRO A 568 -14.10 -5.94 13.42
C PRO A 568 -12.87 -6.16 12.55
N MET A 569 -12.50 -5.14 11.79
CA MET A 569 -11.36 -5.16 10.88
C MET A 569 -10.47 -3.95 11.10
N LEU A 570 -9.17 -4.19 11.21
CA LEU A 570 -8.12 -3.18 11.14
C LEU A 570 -7.58 -3.17 9.71
N GLU A 571 -7.56 -2.02 9.06
CA GLU A 571 -7.08 -1.84 7.70
C GLU A 571 -5.97 -0.78 7.66
N GLY A 572 -4.94 -1.04 6.86
CA GLY A 572 -3.85 -0.07 6.67
C GLY A 572 -3.17 -0.26 5.33
N GLY A 573 -2.69 0.85 4.77
CA GLY A 573 -2.01 0.84 3.48
C GLY A 573 -0.87 1.86 3.42
N THR A 574 0.10 1.59 2.54
CA THR A 574 1.28 2.44 2.33
C THR A 574 1.59 2.63 0.86
N GLU A 575 1.99 3.84 0.48
CA GLU A 575 2.52 4.18 -0.84
C GLU A 575 3.70 5.14 -0.68
N GLY A 576 4.92 4.59 -0.77
CA GLY A 576 6.16 5.32 -0.49
C GLY A 576 6.16 5.93 0.91
N ASN A 577 6.07 7.27 0.96
CA ASN A 577 6.04 8.03 2.22
C ASN A 577 4.62 8.28 2.75
N HIS A 578 3.59 7.86 2.03
CA HIS A 578 2.20 8.01 2.43
C HIS A 578 1.72 6.77 3.17
N GLY A 579 0.96 6.98 4.24
CA GLY A 579 0.35 5.93 5.03
C GLY A 579 -1.08 6.29 5.40
N HIS A 580 -1.95 5.28 5.50
CA HIS A 580 -3.28 5.45 6.06
C HIS A 580 -3.68 4.26 6.94
N THR A 581 -4.56 4.51 7.90
CA THR A 581 -5.21 3.49 8.73
C THR A 581 -6.70 3.74 8.81
N LEU A 582 -7.48 2.67 8.74
CA LEU A 582 -8.93 2.64 8.91
C LEU A 582 -9.28 1.54 9.91
N VAL A 583 -10.33 1.77 10.70
CA VAL A 583 -10.91 0.76 11.57
C VAL A 583 -12.38 0.59 11.23
N VAL A 584 -12.80 -0.65 11.02
CA VAL A 584 -14.18 -1.04 10.76
C VAL A 584 -14.72 -1.76 12.00
N VAL A 585 -15.74 -1.18 12.62
CA VAL A 585 -16.32 -1.66 13.87
C VAL A 585 -17.80 -2.01 13.65
N PRO A 586 -18.21 -3.28 13.85
CA PRO A 586 -19.58 -3.72 13.65
C PRO A 586 -20.60 -2.87 14.41
N HIS A 587 -21.68 -2.50 13.73
CA HIS A 587 -22.78 -1.67 14.22
C HIS A 587 -22.40 -0.23 14.63
N ILE A 588 -21.18 0.23 14.34
CA ILE A 588 -20.70 1.57 14.71
C ILE A 588 -20.27 2.36 13.47
N THR A 589 -19.31 1.84 12.72
CA THR A 589 -18.69 2.54 11.59
C THR A 589 -19.26 2.10 10.25
N GLU A 590 -19.03 2.87 9.19
CA GLU A 590 -19.13 2.34 7.82
C GLU A 590 -18.11 1.20 7.61
N SER A 591 -18.35 0.39 6.58
CA SER A 591 -17.39 -0.62 6.11
C SER A 591 -16.40 0.01 5.12
N TYR A 592 -15.34 -0.70 4.74
CA TYR A 592 -14.40 -0.22 3.72
C TYR A 592 -15.10 -0.03 2.36
N GLY A 593 -15.96 -0.98 1.98
CA GLY A 593 -16.80 -0.91 0.78
C GLY A 593 -16.07 -1.23 -0.53
N LYS A 594 -16.83 -1.27 -1.64
CA LYS A 594 -16.26 -1.34 -2.99
C LYS A 594 -15.92 0.09 -3.44
N ASP A 595 -14.69 0.32 -3.90
CA ASP A 595 -14.34 1.62 -4.48
C ASP A 595 -15.17 1.82 -5.75
N THR A 596 -16.11 2.76 -5.67
CA THR A 596 -17.00 3.17 -6.77
C THR A 596 -16.62 4.54 -7.31
N LYS A 597 -15.60 5.19 -6.72
CA LYS A 597 -15.31 6.62 -6.91
C LYS A 597 -14.04 6.87 -7.70
N SER A 598 -13.17 5.88 -7.81
CA SER A 598 -11.94 5.96 -8.60
C SER A 598 -11.98 4.85 -9.64
N PRO A 599 -12.60 5.04 -10.82
CA PRO A 599 -12.29 4.14 -11.93
C PRO A 599 -10.76 4.15 -12.05
N THR A 600 -10.15 2.97 -11.96
CA THR A 600 -8.76 2.79 -12.39
C THR A 600 -8.63 3.51 -13.72
N LYS A 601 -7.67 4.43 -13.84
CA LYS A 601 -7.49 5.20 -15.08
C LYS A 601 -7.01 4.24 -16.17
N THR A 602 -7.93 3.47 -16.73
CA THR A 602 -7.70 2.61 -17.88
C THR A 602 -7.35 3.51 -19.05
N ILE A 603 -6.19 3.25 -19.65
CA ILE A 603 -5.75 3.97 -20.84
C ILE A 603 -6.71 3.55 -21.96
N PRO A 604 -7.31 4.49 -22.71
CA PRO A 604 -8.20 4.14 -23.80
C PRO A 604 -7.53 3.20 -24.80
N MET A 605 -8.24 2.18 -25.28
CA MET A 605 -7.67 1.18 -26.20
C MET A 605 -7.19 1.82 -27.50
N CYS A 606 -7.87 2.85 -28.00
CA CYS A 606 -7.42 3.60 -29.18
C CYS A 606 -6.07 4.31 -28.94
N THR A 607 -5.81 4.75 -27.71
CA THR A 607 -4.55 5.40 -27.31
C THR A 607 -3.42 4.37 -27.24
N LEU A 608 -3.66 3.19 -26.67
CA LEU A 608 -2.66 2.11 -26.63
C LEU A 608 -2.35 1.59 -28.03
N LYS A 609 -3.39 1.32 -28.84
CA LYS A 609 -3.28 0.67 -30.14
C LYS A 609 -2.71 1.59 -31.23
N ASN A 610 -3.10 2.87 -31.27
CA ASN A 610 -2.81 3.75 -32.41
C ASN A 610 -2.18 5.10 -32.05
N PHE A 611 -2.50 5.67 -30.89
CA PHE A 611 -2.16 7.08 -30.59
C PHE A 611 -1.46 7.28 -29.23
N PRO A 612 -0.34 6.62 -28.94
CA PRO A 612 0.42 6.88 -27.72
C PRO A 612 1.04 8.28 -27.75
N TYR A 613 1.08 8.93 -26.59
CA TYR A 613 1.72 10.25 -26.42
C TYR A 613 2.54 10.35 -25.12
N ARG A 614 2.55 9.29 -24.30
CA ARG A 614 3.38 9.16 -23.10
C ARG A 614 4.02 7.80 -23.04
N ILE A 615 5.12 7.70 -22.28
CA ILE A 615 5.89 6.46 -22.17
C ILE A 615 5.07 5.34 -21.52
N GLU A 616 4.18 5.68 -20.57
CA GLU A 616 3.27 4.76 -19.90
C GLU A 616 2.39 4.00 -20.92
N HIS A 617 1.95 4.67 -21.98
CA HIS A 617 1.12 4.05 -23.02
C HIS A 617 1.91 3.02 -23.82
N THR A 618 3.16 3.33 -24.14
CA THR A 618 4.04 2.39 -24.87
C THR A 618 4.47 1.21 -24.01
N LEU A 619 4.60 1.39 -22.69
CA LEU A 619 4.93 0.33 -21.74
C LEU A 619 3.75 -0.61 -21.53
N GLN A 620 2.54 -0.07 -21.35
CA GLN A 620 1.33 -0.89 -21.29
C GLN A 620 1.14 -1.65 -22.61
N TRP A 621 1.28 -0.97 -23.76
CA TRP A 621 1.23 -1.63 -25.06
C TRP A 621 2.27 -2.76 -25.18
N ALA A 622 3.51 -2.55 -24.73
CA ALA A 622 4.55 -3.57 -24.78
C ALA A 622 4.20 -4.79 -23.90
N ARG A 623 3.55 -4.54 -22.76
CA ARG A 623 3.03 -5.60 -21.88
C ARG A 623 1.90 -6.38 -22.55
N ASP A 624 0.96 -5.69 -23.20
CA ASP A 624 -0.13 -6.34 -23.94
C ASP A 624 0.43 -7.21 -25.11
N GLN A 625 1.48 -6.74 -25.80
CA GLN A 625 2.18 -7.54 -26.81
C GLN A 625 2.86 -8.78 -26.20
N PHE A 626 3.50 -8.63 -25.03
CA PHE A 626 4.12 -9.74 -24.32
C PHE A 626 3.07 -10.82 -23.97
N GLU A 627 1.98 -10.43 -23.32
CA GLU A 627 0.91 -11.35 -22.88
C GLU A 627 0.25 -12.02 -24.09
N GLY A 628 -0.04 -11.26 -25.15
CA GLY A 628 -0.63 -11.78 -26.38
C GLY A 628 0.23 -12.85 -27.07
N HIS A 629 1.53 -12.60 -27.22
CA HIS A 629 2.42 -13.52 -27.92
C HIS A 629 2.87 -14.70 -27.07
N PHE A 630 3.23 -14.46 -25.81
CA PHE A 630 3.98 -15.42 -24.99
C PHE A 630 3.12 -16.09 -23.92
N LYS A 631 1.90 -15.62 -23.63
CA LYS A 631 0.98 -16.25 -22.69
C LYS A 631 -0.30 -16.76 -23.35
N HIS A 632 -1.14 -15.85 -23.85
CA HIS A 632 -2.50 -16.18 -24.31
C HIS A 632 -2.51 -17.11 -25.52
N ARG A 633 -1.59 -16.90 -26.46
CA ARG A 633 -1.47 -17.76 -27.66
C ARG A 633 -1.05 -19.21 -27.28
N PRO A 634 0.00 -19.43 -26.47
CA PRO A 634 0.30 -20.76 -25.91
C PRO A 634 -0.86 -21.40 -25.12
N GLU A 635 -1.53 -20.64 -24.25
CA GLU A 635 -2.68 -21.13 -23.46
C GLU A 635 -3.83 -21.59 -24.37
N SER A 636 -4.18 -20.77 -25.36
CA SER A 636 -5.22 -21.08 -26.35
C SER A 636 -4.92 -22.36 -27.12
N LEU A 637 -3.66 -22.57 -27.54
CA LEU A 637 -3.26 -23.82 -28.18
C LEU A 637 -3.37 -25.02 -27.23
N ASN A 638 -2.92 -24.87 -25.98
CA ASN A 638 -2.99 -25.95 -25.00
C ASN A 638 -4.45 -26.32 -24.66
N LEU A 639 -5.34 -25.32 -24.57
CA LEU A 639 -6.77 -25.54 -24.44
C LEU A 639 -7.34 -26.27 -25.65
N PHE A 640 -6.99 -25.85 -26.88
CA PHE A 640 -7.38 -26.55 -28.12
C PHE A 640 -6.95 -28.03 -28.15
N ILE A 641 -5.78 -28.36 -27.57
CA ILE A 641 -5.30 -29.74 -27.45
C ILE A 641 -6.12 -30.54 -26.43
N SER A 642 -6.40 -29.95 -25.27
CA SER A 642 -7.01 -30.62 -24.12
C SER A 642 -8.55 -30.70 -24.19
N ASP A 643 -9.20 -29.73 -24.81
CA ASP A 643 -10.64 -29.52 -24.79
C ASP A 643 -11.25 -29.75 -26.18
N ALA A 644 -12.07 -30.79 -26.30
CA ALA A 644 -12.68 -31.15 -27.56
C ALA A 644 -13.69 -30.10 -28.08
N GLU A 645 -14.27 -29.29 -27.19
CA GLU A 645 -15.29 -28.29 -27.49
C GLU A 645 -14.71 -26.87 -27.59
N PHE A 646 -13.39 -26.69 -27.52
CA PHE A 646 -12.72 -25.39 -27.54
C PHE A 646 -13.21 -24.49 -28.68
N VAL A 647 -13.16 -24.98 -29.92
CA VAL A 647 -13.55 -24.22 -31.13
C VAL A 647 -15.01 -23.75 -31.04
N ASP A 648 -15.92 -24.63 -30.64
CA ASP A 648 -17.35 -24.30 -30.52
C ASP A 648 -17.62 -23.33 -29.37
N ARG A 649 -16.84 -23.39 -28.28
CA ARG A 649 -16.94 -22.46 -27.16
C ARG A 649 -16.44 -21.07 -27.54
N THR A 650 -15.29 -20.97 -28.21
CA THR A 650 -14.72 -19.70 -28.67
C THR A 650 -15.67 -18.99 -29.64
N LEU A 651 -16.30 -19.73 -30.57
CA LEU A 651 -17.29 -19.17 -31.49
C LEU A 651 -18.53 -18.58 -30.78
N ARG A 652 -18.88 -19.05 -29.57
CA ARG A 652 -20.01 -18.51 -28.80
C ARG A 652 -19.69 -17.18 -28.11
N GLN A 653 -18.41 -16.80 -28.01
CA GLN A 653 -17.98 -15.55 -27.38
C GLN A 653 -18.12 -14.36 -28.34
N GLY A 654 -18.05 -14.61 -29.65
CA GLY A 654 -18.29 -13.62 -30.72
C GLY A 654 -17.34 -13.82 -31.91
N ASP A 655 -17.78 -13.48 -33.12
CA ASP A 655 -17.05 -13.78 -34.36
C ASP A 655 -15.66 -13.11 -34.43
N ALA A 656 -15.56 -11.83 -34.03
CA ALA A 656 -14.31 -11.08 -34.10
C ALA A 656 -13.23 -11.61 -33.15
N GLU A 657 -13.62 -11.90 -31.90
CA GLU A 657 -12.73 -12.48 -30.89
C GLU A 657 -12.33 -13.91 -31.27
N ALA A 658 -13.28 -14.69 -31.79
CA ALA A 658 -13.01 -16.04 -32.27
C ALA A 658 -12.03 -16.06 -33.45
N LEU A 659 -12.13 -15.10 -34.38
CA LEU A 659 -11.20 -14.99 -35.49
C LEU A 659 -9.76 -14.80 -35.02
N GLU A 660 -9.54 -13.88 -34.08
CA GLU A 660 -8.22 -13.60 -33.51
C GLU A 660 -7.62 -14.82 -32.78
N VAL A 661 -8.40 -15.44 -31.90
CA VAL A 661 -7.97 -16.61 -31.12
C VAL A 661 -7.66 -17.81 -32.02
N LEU A 662 -8.56 -18.13 -32.95
CA LEU A 662 -8.41 -19.29 -33.84
C LEU A 662 -7.29 -19.08 -34.86
N GLU A 663 -7.08 -17.87 -35.37
CA GLU A 663 -5.93 -17.57 -36.23
C GLU A 663 -4.62 -17.68 -35.45
N GLY A 664 -4.60 -17.25 -34.18
CA GLY A 664 -3.47 -17.46 -33.27
C GLY A 664 -3.12 -18.94 -33.10
N VAL A 665 -4.12 -19.80 -32.85
CA VAL A 665 -3.95 -21.26 -32.75
C VAL A 665 -3.45 -21.86 -34.06
N TRP A 666 -4.04 -21.48 -35.18
CA TRP A 666 -3.65 -21.99 -36.51
C TRP A 666 -2.19 -21.68 -36.85
N ASN A 667 -1.72 -20.47 -36.55
CA ASN A 667 -0.31 -20.09 -36.76
C ASN A 667 0.68 -20.95 -35.95
N CYS A 668 0.25 -21.59 -34.85
CA CYS A 668 1.12 -22.39 -33.97
C CYS A 668 1.25 -23.87 -34.39
N LEU A 669 0.53 -24.30 -35.43
CA LEU A 669 0.53 -25.69 -35.92
C LEU A 669 1.77 -26.03 -36.77
N GLU A 670 2.21 -27.29 -36.73
CA GLU A 670 3.36 -27.80 -37.50
C GLU A 670 3.11 -27.89 -39.02
N ASP A 671 1.84 -28.00 -39.42
CA ASP A 671 1.44 -28.28 -40.81
C ASP A 671 1.63 -27.05 -41.70
N ARG A 672 2.79 -26.95 -42.36
CA ARG A 672 3.12 -25.87 -43.29
C ARG A 672 2.31 -25.91 -44.60
N GLU A 673 1.81 -27.08 -45.01
CA GLU A 673 0.96 -27.21 -46.21
C GLU A 673 -0.45 -26.67 -45.94
N ALA A 674 -0.93 -26.81 -44.70
CA ALA A 674 -2.13 -26.15 -44.19
C ALA A 674 -1.91 -24.70 -43.72
N GLY A 675 -0.69 -24.16 -43.85
CA GLY A 675 -0.32 -22.77 -43.58
C GLY A 675 0.13 -22.44 -42.14
N GLY A 676 0.38 -23.45 -41.31
CA GLY A 676 0.98 -23.30 -39.98
C GLY A 676 2.40 -22.72 -40.04
N LYS A 677 2.77 -21.96 -39.00
CA LYS A 677 4.02 -21.18 -38.93
C LYS A 677 4.87 -21.52 -37.71
N ARG A 678 4.71 -22.71 -37.12
CA ARG A 678 5.46 -23.12 -35.94
C ARG A 678 6.99 -23.08 -36.19
N PRO A 679 7.77 -22.38 -35.35
CA PRO A 679 9.23 -22.43 -35.40
C PRO A 679 9.76 -23.84 -35.09
N THR A 680 10.76 -24.31 -35.84
CA THR A 680 11.40 -25.63 -35.61
C THR A 680 12.88 -25.52 -35.27
N SER A 681 13.48 -24.34 -35.43
CA SER A 681 14.89 -24.04 -35.16
C SER A 681 15.07 -22.69 -34.46
N TRP A 682 16.26 -22.45 -33.91
CA TRP A 682 16.60 -21.15 -33.31
C TRP A 682 16.58 -20.03 -34.37
N GLU A 683 17.02 -20.34 -35.58
CA GLU A 683 17.03 -19.43 -36.72
C GLU A 683 15.62 -18.99 -37.13
N ASP A 684 14.62 -19.89 -37.01
CA ASP A 684 13.22 -19.56 -37.20
C ASP A 684 12.71 -18.57 -36.14
N CYS A 685 13.13 -18.72 -34.87
CA CYS A 685 12.77 -17.78 -33.79
C CYS A 685 13.36 -16.39 -34.04
N VAL A 686 14.61 -16.29 -34.50
CA VAL A 686 15.23 -15.02 -34.88
C VAL A 686 14.55 -14.40 -36.10
N THR A 687 14.19 -15.22 -37.09
CA THR A 687 13.44 -14.79 -38.27
C THR A 687 12.07 -14.24 -37.88
N TRP A 688 11.34 -14.94 -37.01
CA TRP A 688 10.07 -14.49 -36.46
C TRP A 688 10.22 -13.14 -35.78
N ALA A 689 11.18 -12.99 -34.85
CA ALA A 689 11.40 -11.74 -34.13
C ALA A 689 11.72 -10.56 -35.07
N ARG A 690 12.50 -10.79 -36.14
CA ARG A 690 12.80 -9.77 -37.15
C ARG A 690 11.56 -9.37 -37.97
N LEU A 691 10.71 -10.33 -38.34
CA LEU A 691 9.48 -10.06 -39.09
C LEU A 691 8.42 -9.37 -38.21
N GLU A 692 8.35 -9.73 -36.94
CA GLU A 692 7.50 -9.06 -35.96
C GLU A 692 7.93 -7.61 -35.78
N TRP A 693 9.24 -7.36 -35.66
CA TRP A 693 9.80 -6.00 -35.61
C TRP A 693 9.37 -5.17 -36.84
N GLU A 694 9.43 -5.74 -38.05
CA GLU A 694 9.00 -5.03 -39.26
C GLU A 694 7.50 -4.72 -39.22
N THR A 695 6.70 -5.68 -38.74
CA THR A 695 5.25 -5.52 -38.65
C THR A 695 4.89 -4.37 -37.73
N LEU A 696 5.36 -4.40 -36.48
CA LEU A 696 4.95 -3.46 -35.43
C LEU A 696 5.52 -2.05 -35.63
N PHE A 697 6.81 -1.93 -35.99
CA PHE A 697 7.51 -0.63 -35.98
C PHE A 697 7.67 0.00 -37.36
N ASN A 698 7.29 -0.70 -38.45
CA ASN A 698 7.31 -0.18 -39.82
C ASN A 698 5.95 -0.32 -40.52
N ASN A 699 5.45 -1.54 -40.71
CA ASN A 699 4.29 -1.82 -41.57
C ASN A 699 3.00 -1.24 -41.00
N GLU A 700 2.71 -1.45 -39.71
CA GLU A 700 1.54 -0.89 -39.05
C GLU A 700 1.57 0.64 -39.04
N ILE A 701 2.74 1.24 -38.86
CA ILE A 701 2.92 2.69 -38.91
C ILE A 701 2.66 3.23 -40.32
N ARG A 702 3.15 2.54 -41.36
CA ARG A 702 2.83 2.89 -42.76
C ARG A 702 1.35 2.74 -43.07
N GLN A 703 0.70 1.71 -42.53
CA GLN A 703 -0.74 1.52 -42.67
C GLN A 703 -1.51 2.66 -42.01
N LEU A 704 -1.11 3.09 -40.81
CA LEU A 704 -1.71 4.20 -40.09
C LEU A 704 -1.55 5.53 -40.84
N LEU A 705 -0.35 5.84 -41.33
CA LEU A 705 -0.06 7.05 -42.12
C LEU A 705 -0.74 7.06 -43.50
N HIS A 706 -1.11 5.89 -44.03
CA HIS A 706 -1.91 5.84 -45.26
C HIS A 706 -3.34 6.33 -45.04
N PHE A 707 -3.95 5.98 -43.91
CA PHE A 707 -5.30 6.43 -43.56
C PHE A 707 -5.32 7.86 -43.02
N PHE A 708 -4.29 8.24 -42.26
CA PHE A 708 -4.13 9.58 -41.70
C PHE A 708 -2.77 10.15 -42.13
N PRO A 709 -2.69 10.85 -43.28
CA PRO A 709 -1.47 11.50 -43.73
C PRO A 709 -0.93 12.51 -42.70
N SER A 710 0.35 12.87 -42.79
CA SER A 710 0.99 13.81 -41.86
C SER A 710 0.35 15.21 -41.85
N GLU A 711 -0.25 15.60 -42.98
CA GLU A 711 -0.92 16.90 -43.16
C GLU A 711 -2.45 16.83 -42.95
N GLU A 712 -2.96 15.71 -42.42
CA GLU A 712 -4.40 15.50 -42.23
C GLU A 712 -4.99 16.57 -41.30
N VAL A 713 -6.18 17.06 -41.65
CA VAL A 713 -6.95 18.04 -40.85
C VAL A 713 -8.30 17.46 -40.47
N THR A 714 -8.75 17.78 -39.26
CA THR A 714 -10.10 17.45 -38.79
C THR A 714 -11.18 18.23 -39.54
N ASP A 715 -12.45 17.83 -39.40
CA ASP A 715 -13.61 18.54 -39.98
C ASP A 715 -13.69 20.03 -39.57
N SER A 716 -13.04 20.40 -38.46
CA SER A 716 -12.95 21.76 -37.95
C SER A 716 -11.80 22.59 -38.56
N GLY A 717 -10.99 22.00 -39.43
CA GLY A 717 -9.82 22.62 -40.06
C GLY A 717 -8.56 22.65 -39.19
N LEU A 718 -8.58 22.03 -38.01
CA LEU A 718 -7.40 21.88 -37.15
C LEU A 718 -6.56 20.65 -37.55
N PRO A 719 -5.22 20.66 -37.38
CA PRO A 719 -4.37 19.49 -37.62
C PRO A 719 -4.87 18.26 -36.84
N PHE A 720 -4.96 17.13 -37.52
CA PHE A 720 -5.34 15.85 -36.91
C PHE A 720 -4.29 15.39 -35.88
N TRP A 721 -3.01 15.52 -36.25
CA TRP A 721 -1.88 15.24 -35.38
C TRP A 721 -1.63 16.43 -34.43
N SER A 722 -1.57 16.15 -33.14
CA SER A 722 -1.45 17.13 -32.06
C SER A 722 -0.65 16.55 -30.89
N GLU A 723 -0.49 17.29 -29.79
CA GLU A 723 0.21 16.79 -28.59
C GLU A 723 -0.40 15.48 -28.04
N SER A 724 -1.73 15.35 -28.12
CA SER A 724 -2.46 14.13 -27.70
C SER A 724 -2.51 13.01 -28.74
N LYS A 725 -2.11 13.29 -29.98
CA LYS A 725 -2.05 12.35 -31.12
C LYS A 725 -0.80 12.66 -31.91
N ARG A 726 0.36 12.13 -31.48
CA ARG A 726 1.64 12.44 -32.10
C ARG A 726 1.74 11.74 -33.45
N CYS A 727 2.19 12.44 -34.49
CA CYS A 727 2.37 11.85 -35.81
C CYS A 727 3.52 10.84 -35.76
N PRO A 728 3.29 9.56 -36.09
CA PRO A 728 4.36 8.58 -36.07
C PRO A 728 5.21 8.63 -37.34
N HIS A 729 6.37 7.99 -37.29
CA HIS A 729 7.21 7.71 -38.47
C HIS A 729 7.69 6.24 -38.48
N PRO A 730 7.70 5.57 -39.65
CA PRO A 730 8.13 4.18 -39.73
C PRO A 730 9.64 4.06 -39.50
N LEU A 731 10.06 3.08 -38.71
CA LEU A 731 11.49 2.82 -38.45
C LEU A 731 12.08 1.86 -39.48
N THR A 732 13.38 2.00 -39.74
CA THR A 732 14.13 1.04 -40.57
C THR A 732 15.02 0.21 -39.67
N PHE A 733 14.95 -1.12 -39.80
CA PHE A 733 15.75 -2.01 -38.95
C PHE A 733 17.24 -1.77 -39.18
N ASP A 734 17.98 -1.69 -38.08
CA ASP A 734 19.42 -1.46 -38.07
C ASP A 734 20.04 -2.42 -37.04
N PRO A 735 20.85 -3.40 -37.48
CA PRO A 735 21.49 -4.34 -36.56
C PRO A 735 22.60 -3.70 -35.71
N ASP A 736 23.02 -2.46 -35.96
CA ASP A 736 23.99 -1.72 -35.13
C ASP A 736 23.31 -0.83 -34.08
N ASN A 737 22.01 -0.59 -34.20
CA ASN A 737 21.22 0.06 -33.15
C ASN A 737 21.00 -0.92 -31.98
N THR A 738 21.32 -0.45 -30.77
CA THR A 738 21.25 -1.27 -29.55
C THR A 738 19.83 -1.70 -29.21
N THR A 739 18.85 -0.79 -29.24
CA THR A 739 17.45 -1.06 -28.93
C THR A 739 16.82 -2.03 -29.94
N HIS A 740 17.16 -1.88 -31.22
CA HIS A 740 16.69 -2.78 -32.29
C HIS A 740 17.17 -4.21 -32.05
N MET A 741 18.46 -4.36 -31.73
CA MET A 741 19.04 -5.66 -31.41
C MET A 741 18.52 -6.24 -30.10
N ASP A 742 18.31 -5.42 -29.07
CA ASP A 742 17.75 -5.87 -27.78
C ASP A 742 16.35 -6.45 -27.94
N TYR A 743 15.50 -5.83 -28.75
CA TYR A 743 14.19 -6.38 -29.09
C TYR A 743 14.31 -7.77 -29.73
N VAL A 744 15.16 -7.91 -30.76
CA VAL A 744 15.31 -9.20 -31.46
C VAL A 744 15.87 -10.27 -30.53
N VAL A 745 16.87 -9.94 -29.70
CA VAL A 745 17.45 -10.88 -28.73
C VAL A 745 16.38 -11.34 -27.74
N ALA A 746 15.62 -10.41 -27.16
CA ALA A 746 14.62 -10.74 -26.16
C ALA A 746 13.44 -11.52 -26.75
N ALA A 747 12.85 -11.01 -27.84
CA ALA A 747 11.71 -11.64 -28.53
C ALA A 747 12.06 -13.03 -29.06
N ALA A 748 13.23 -13.23 -29.68
CA ALA A 748 13.62 -14.55 -30.18
C ALA A 748 13.82 -15.57 -29.06
N ASN A 749 14.40 -15.17 -27.92
CA ASN A 749 14.56 -16.06 -26.77
C ASN A 749 13.22 -16.40 -26.11
N LEU A 750 12.30 -15.43 -25.96
CA LEU A 750 10.94 -15.69 -25.46
C LEU A 750 10.18 -16.63 -26.39
N CYS A 751 10.26 -16.41 -27.71
CA CYS A 751 9.71 -17.32 -28.71
C CYS A 751 10.32 -18.73 -28.58
N ALA A 752 11.63 -18.84 -28.44
CA ALA A 752 12.28 -20.13 -28.24
C ALA A 752 11.80 -20.83 -26.96
N GLN A 753 11.62 -20.10 -25.85
CA GLN A 753 11.11 -20.64 -24.58
C GLN A 753 9.70 -21.23 -24.74
N ILE A 754 8.76 -20.51 -25.33
CA ILE A 754 7.36 -21.00 -25.45
C ILE A 754 7.24 -22.25 -26.34
N TYR A 755 8.18 -22.44 -27.26
CA TYR A 755 8.26 -23.61 -28.15
C TYR A 755 9.20 -24.73 -27.65
N GLY A 756 9.91 -24.53 -26.53
CA GLY A 756 10.88 -25.50 -26.00
C GLY A 756 12.19 -25.61 -26.80
N ILE A 757 12.55 -24.56 -27.54
CA ILE A 757 13.78 -24.44 -28.33
C ILE A 757 14.87 -23.76 -27.48
N LYS A 758 16.12 -24.20 -27.62
CA LYS A 758 17.25 -23.58 -26.92
C LYS A 758 17.69 -22.29 -27.61
N GLY A 759 17.55 -21.16 -26.92
CA GLY A 759 18.02 -19.85 -27.39
C GLY A 759 19.46 -19.48 -27.01
N THR A 760 19.91 -18.32 -27.48
CA THR A 760 21.21 -17.70 -27.16
C THR A 760 21.09 -16.18 -27.04
N ARG A 761 21.96 -15.56 -26.23
CA ARG A 761 22.12 -14.09 -26.13
C ARG A 761 23.34 -13.56 -26.90
N ASP A 762 24.04 -14.42 -27.65
CA ASP A 762 25.19 -14.00 -28.45
C ASP A 762 24.75 -13.17 -29.67
N ARG A 763 24.96 -11.86 -29.58
CA ARG A 763 24.59 -10.90 -30.62
C ARG A 763 25.30 -11.15 -31.96
N VAL A 764 26.48 -11.76 -31.95
CA VAL A 764 27.25 -12.03 -33.18
C VAL A 764 26.56 -13.11 -34.00
N SER A 765 26.21 -14.25 -33.38
CA SER A 765 25.46 -15.32 -34.04
C SER A 765 24.10 -14.85 -34.55
N ILE A 766 23.36 -14.06 -33.75
CA ILE A 766 22.04 -13.54 -34.12
C ILE A 766 22.16 -12.62 -35.35
N ARG A 767 23.17 -11.75 -35.39
CA ARG A 767 23.41 -10.86 -36.54
C ARG A 767 23.68 -11.64 -37.84
N GLN A 768 24.36 -12.78 -37.78
CA GLN A 768 24.58 -13.65 -38.95
C GLN A 768 23.29 -14.27 -39.47
N VAL A 769 22.36 -14.63 -38.58
CA VAL A 769 21.03 -15.11 -38.99
C VAL A 769 20.25 -13.97 -39.65
N LEU A 770 20.24 -12.79 -39.03
CA LEU A 770 19.52 -11.61 -39.51
C LEU A 770 19.93 -11.17 -40.92
N SER A 771 21.21 -11.31 -41.32
CA SER A 771 21.65 -10.96 -42.67
C SER A 771 21.04 -11.82 -43.77
N ASN A 772 20.47 -12.98 -43.43
CA ASN A 772 19.84 -13.92 -44.36
C ASN A 772 18.31 -13.85 -44.34
N VAL A 773 17.71 -13.02 -43.48
CA VAL A 773 16.24 -12.92 -43.35
C VAL A 773 15.68 -12.08 -44.50
N ALA A 774 14.82 -12.69 -45.32
CA ALA A 774 14.09 -11.99 -46.37
C ALA A 774 12.82 -11.33 -45.79
N VAL A 775 12.79 -10.00 -45.81
CA VAL A 775 11.63 -9.21 -45.34
C VAL A 775 10.66 -8.99 -46.50
N PRO A 776 9.39 -9.43 -46.41
CA PRO A 776 8.40 -9.19 -47.46
C PRO A 776 8.13 -7.70 -47.67
N PRO A 777 7.90 -7.24 -48.92
CA PRO A 777 7.51 -5.85 -49.17
C PRO A 777 6.11 -5.57 -48.61
N PHE A 778 5.95 -4.41 -47.96
CA PHE A 778 4.66 -3.97 -47.43
C PHE A 778 3.71 -3.52 -48.54
N ALA A 779 2.45 -3.95 -48.47
CA ALA A 779 1.36 -3.50 -49.31
C ALA A 779 0.20 -3.02 -48.43
N VAL A 780 -0.32 -1.83 -48.75
CA VAL A 780 -1.42 -1.20 -48.02
C VAL A 780 -2.71 -2.01 -48.20
N LYS A 781 -3.41 -2.28 -47.10
CA LYS A 781 -4.73 -2.91 -47.10
C LYS A 781 -5.82 -1.83 -46.93
N SER A 782 -6.68 -1.66 -47.93
CA SER A 782 -7.76 -0.66 -47.90
C SER A 782 -9.00 -1.09 -47.10
N SER A 783 -9.10 -2.36 -46.70
CA SER A 783 -10.23 -2.90 -45.93
C SER A 783 -10.10 -2.71 -44.42
N VAL A 784 -8.94 -2.28 -43.92
CA VAL A 784 -8.66 -2.13 -42.48
C VAL A 784 -9.39 -0.89 -41.94
N ARG A 785 -10.11 -1.02 -40.82
CA ARG A 785 -10.69 0.11 -40.08
C ARG A 785 -9.80 0.48 -38.90
N ILE A 786 -9.46 1.77 -38.78
CA ILE A 786 -8.75 2.33 -37.64
C ILE A 786 -9.72 3.21 -36.85
N HIS A 787 -9.99 2.81 -35.62
CA HIS A 787 -10.90 3.52 -34.74
C HIS A 787 -10.21 4.69 -34.04
N LEU A 788 -10.87 5.85 -34.03
CA LEU A 788 -10.38 7.07 -33.39
C LEU A 788 -10.77 7.16 -31.92
N THR A 789 -11.82 6.43 -31.53
CA THR A 789 -12.36 6.39 -30.17
C THR A 789 -12.71 4.96 -29.75
N ASP A 790 -12.69 4.68 -28.46
CA ASP A 790 -13.08 3.35 -27.92
C ASP A 790 -14.55 3.03 -28.22
N LYS A 791 -15.41 4.06 -28.26
CA LYS A 791 -16.81 3.92 -28.63
C LYS A 791 -16.98 3.39 -30.07
N GLU A 792 -16.18 3.89 -31.01
CA GLU A 792 -16.16 3.37 -32.38
C GLU A 792 -15.65 1.93 -32.45
N MET A 793 -14.74 1.52 -31.55
CA MET A 793 -14.29 0.12 -31.47
C MET A 793 -15.40 -0.80 -30.95
N GLU A 794 -16.13 -0.38 -29.91
CA GLU A 794 -17.22 -1.15 -29.33
C GLU A 794 -18.41 -1.31 -30.29
N GLU A 795 -18.74 -0.26 -31.05
CA GLU A 795 -19.81 -0.25 -32.04
C GLU A 795 -19.46 -1.07 -33.30
N ALA A 796 -18.17 -1.35 -33.54
CA ALA A 796 -17.67 -2.06 -34.72
C ALA A 796 -17.44 -3.56 -34.53
N LYS A 797 -18.02 -4.18 -33.49
CA LYS A 797 -17.92 -5.64 -33.21
C LYS A 797 -18.53 -6.56 -34.28
N GLU A 798 -19.05 -6.03 -35.38
CA GLU A 798 -19.53 -6.83 -36.51
C GLU A 798 -18.39 -7.13 -37.49
N CYS A 799 -18.04 -8.41 -37.63
CA CYS A 799 -17.12 -8.88 -38.67
C CYS A 799 -17.62 -8.53 -40.07
N ASP A 800 -16.70 -8.11 -40.94
CA ASP A 800 -17.02 -7.93 -42.34
C ASP A 800 -17.22 -9.28 -43.07
N GLU A 801 -17.78 -9.26 -44.28
CA GLU A 801 -18.04 -10.49 -45.06
C GLU A 801 -16.76 -11.28 -45.38
N SER A 802 -15.60 -10.62 -45.48
CA SER A 802 -14.33 -11.30 -45.75
C SER A 802 -13.78 -12.00 -44.50
N GLU A 803 -13.94 -11.38 -43.33
CA GLU A 803 -13.59 -11.93 -42.02
C GLU A 803 -14.45 -13.13 -41.66
N LYS A 804 -15.76 -13.09 -41.96
CA LYS A 804 -16.66 -14.24 -41.79
C LYS A 804 -16.27 -15.43 -42.65
N VAL A 805 -15.90 -15.18 -43.91
CA VAL A 805 -15.39 -16.24 -44.79
C VAL A 805 -14.12 -16.85 -44.21
N ARG A 806 -13.18 -16.01 -43.73
CA ARG A 806 -11.93 -16.46 -43.12
C ARG A 806 -12.16 -17.27 -41.83
N LEU A 807 -13.12 -16.86 -41.00
CA LEU A 807 -13.49 -17.56 -39.77
C LEU A 807 -14.04 -18.96 -40.07
N GLU A 808 -14.90 -19.10 -41.08
CA GLU A 808 -15.41 -20.41 -41.52
C GLU A 808 -14.32 -21.30 -42.11
N GLU A 809 -13.34 -20.75 -42.85
CA GLU A 809 -12.15 -21.49 -43.30
C GLU A 809 -11.35 -22.04 -42.12
N LEU A 810 -11.04 -21.19 -41.12
CA LEU A 810 -10.28 -21.56 -39.92
C LEU A 810 -11.01 -22.65 -39.12
N LYS A 811 -12.32 -22.50 -38.93
CA LYS A 811 -13.17 -23.50 -38.29
C LYS A 811 -13.11 -24.85 -39.03
N GLY A 812 -13.18 -24.83 -40.36
CA GLY A 812 -13.07 -26.03 -41.19
C GLY A 812 -11.73 -26.74 -40.99
N TRP A 813 -10.62 -26.00 -40.96
CA TRP A 813 -9.29 -26.57 -40.74
C TRP A 813 -9.08 -27.07 -39.31
N LEU A 814 -9.42 -26.26 -38.31
CA LEU A 814 -9.21 -26.59 -36.89
C LEU A 814 -10.12 -27.72 -36.39
N SER A 815 -11.27 -27.94 -37.05
CA SER A 815 -12.14 -29.09 -36.79
C SER A 815 -11.61 -30.40 -37.41
N SER A 816 -10.56 -30.36 -38.24
CA SER A 816 -9.99 -31.54 -38.86
C SER A 816 -9.11 -32.34 -37.89
N ALA A 817 -9.11 -33.67 -38.05
CA ALA A 817 -8.22 -34.55 -37.27
C ALA A 817 -6.73 -34.27 -37.52
N SER A 818 -6.39 -33.73 -38.71
CA SER A 818 -5.02 -33.33 -39.06
C SER A 818 -4.52 -32.17 -38.20
N ALA A 819 -5.37 -31.16 -37.95
CA ALA A 819 -4.99 -30.00 -37.15
C ALA A 819 -4.62 -30.38 -35.71
N ARG A 820 -5.39 -31.28 -35.07
CA ARG A 820 -5.05 -31.78 -33.73
C ARG A 820 -3.81 -32.67 -33.72
N ALA A 821 -3.58 -33.47 -34.75
CA ALA A 821 -2.37 -34.30 -34.84
C ALA A 821 -1.08 -33.47 -34.98
N SER A 822 -1.19 -32.31 -35.63
CA SER A 822 -0.11 -31.33 -35.86
C SER A 822 0.06 -30.32 -34.71
N ALA A 823 -0.77 -30.40 -33.66
CA ALA A 823 -0.64 -29.57 -32.47
C ALA A 823 0.36 -30.20 -31.47
N ARG A 824 1.19 -29.36 -30.86
CA ARG A 824 2.12 -29.73 -29.80
C ARG A 824 1.98 -28.76 -28.64
N GLN A 825 2.06 -29.30 -27.43
CA GLN A 825 2.03 -28.49 -26.21
C GLN A 825 3.08 -27.37 -26.28
N MET A 826 2.69 -26.19 -25.81
CA MET A 826 3.54 -25.02 -25.64
C MET A 826 3.68 -24.67 -24.16
N TYR A 827 4.67 -23.85 -23.83
CA TYR A 827 4.95 -23.39 -22.48
C TYR A 827 4.60 -21.90 -22.37
N PRO A 828 3.42 -21.54 -21.86
CA PRO A 828 3.08 -20.14 -21.61
C PRO A 828 4.13 -19.48 -20.71
N ALA A 829 4.47 -18.23 -21.00
CA ALA A 829 5.36 -17.41 -20.18
C ALA A 829 4.53 -16.33 -19.47
N ASP A 830 4.39 -16.47 -18.16
CA ASP A 830 3.81 -15.42 -17.32
C ASP A 830 4.80 -14.27 -17.15
N PHE A 831 4.32 -13.03 -17.30
CA PHE A 831 5.16 -11.86 -17.12
C PHE A 831 5.71 -11.80 -15.68
N GLU A 832 7.02 -11.55 -15.56
CA GLU A 832 7.72 -11.42 -14.29
C GLU A 832 8.72 -10.26 -14.38
N LYS A 833 8.48 -9.20 -13.61
CA LYS A 833 9.27 -7.97 -13.58
C LYS A 833 10.70 -8.17 -13.07
N ASP A 834 10.94 -9.25 -12.32
CA ASP A 834 12.24 -9.62 -11.80
C ASP A 834 13.00 -10.60 -12.71
N ASP A 835 12.39 -11.06 -13.81
CA ASP A 835 13.08 -11.79 -14.89
C ASP A 835 13.74 -10.80 -15.86
N ASP A 836 15.05 -11.00 -16.10
CA ASP A 836 15.81 -10.11 -16.97
C ASP A 836 15.28 -10.11 -18.41
N LEU A 837 14.96 -11.29 -18.96
CA LEU A 837 14.53 -11.43 -20.34
C LEU A 837 13.16 -10.76 -20.58
N HIS A 838 12.24 -10.92 -19.63
CA HIS A 838 10.90 -10.33 -19.72
C HIS A 838 11.01 -8.81 -19.76
N MET A 839 11.79 -8.23 -18.84
CA MET A 839 12.01 -6.79 -18.82
C MET A 839 12.81 -6.28 -20.03
N ASP A 840 13.78 -7.03 -20.53
CA ASP A 840 14.53 -6.67 -21.75
C ASP A 840 13.58 -6.52 -22.95
N TYR A 841 12.61 -7.42 -23.10
CA TYR A 841 11.56 -7.31 -24.14
C TYR A 841 10.70 -6.06 -23.95
N ILE A 842 10.14 -5.86 -22.75
CA ILE A 842 9.25 -4.73 -22.47
C ILE A 842 9.95 -3.39 -22.74
N VAL A 843 11.18 -3.22 -22.25
CA VAL A 843 11.96 -1.99 -22.43
C VAL A 843 12.24 -1.75 -23.91
N ALA A 844 12.71 -2.76 -24.64
CA ALA A 844 13.06 -2.60 -26.04
C ALA A 844 11.81 -2.33 -26.91
N ALA A 845 10.73 -3.09 -26.71
CA ALA A 845 9.47 -2.92 -27.45
C ALA A 845 8.84 -1.54 -27.18
N SER A 846 8.79 -1.11 -25.91
CA SER A 846 8.27 0.21 -25.54
C SER A 846 9.12 1.33 -26.12
N ASN A 847 10.46 1.26 -26.01
CA ASN A 847 11.33 2.32 -26.50
C ASN A 847 11.35 2.42 -28.03
N LEU A 848 11.20 1.31 -28.76
CA LEU A 848 11.01 1.32 -30.22
C LEU A 848 9.70 2.02 -30.61
N ARG A 849 8.60 1.72 -29.91
CA ARG A 849 7.33 2.41 -30.13
C ARG A 849 7.39 3.86 -29.69
N ALA A 850 8.14 4.18 -28.63
CA ALA A 850 8.37 5.55 -28.21
C ALA A 850 9.09 6.32 -29.33
N GLU A 851 10.11 5.72 -29.96
CA GLU A 851 10.81 6.29 -31.11
C GLU A 851 9.86 6.52 -32.30
N ASN A 852 8.96 5.58 -32.62
CA ASN A 852 7.96 5.79 -33.69
C ASN A 852 7.16 7.09 -33.51
N TYR A 853 6.83 7.48 -32.28
CA TYR A 853 5.97 8.63 -31.94
C TYR A 853 6.75 9.78 -31.30
N GLU A 854 8.09 9.78 -31.43
CA GLU A 854 9.01 10.78 -30.88
C GLU A 854 8.92 10.97 -29.34
N ILE A 855 8.41 9.98 -28.61
CA ILE A 855 8.24 10.00 -27.15
C ILE A 855 9.60 9.77 -26.48
N THR A 856 9.90 10.50 -25.41
CA THR A 856 11.14 10.30 -24.64
C THR A 856 11.20 8.88 -24.09
N PRO A 857 12.25 8.09 -24.41
CA PRO A 857 12.36 6.70 -23.95
C PRO A 857 12.55 6.63 -22.43
N ALA A 858 12.17 5.50 -21.83
CA ALA A 858 12.44 5.20 -20.43
C ALA A 858 13.62 4.24 -20.29
N ASP A 859 14.42 4.45 -19.24
CA ASP A 859 15.40 3.47 -18.83
C ASP A 859 14.74 2.22 -18.22
N ARG A 860 15.54 1.18 -17.99
CA ARG A 860 15.05 -0.09 -17.44
C ARG A 860 14.41 0.08 -16.06
N HIS A 861 14.91 0.99 -15.23
CA HIS A 861 14.43 1.19 -13.87
C HIS A 861 13.03 1.83 -13.86
N LYS A 862 12.81 2.87 -14.66
CA LYS A 862 11.52 3.53 -14.87
C LYS A 862 10.52 2.62 -15.59
N SER A 863 10.98 1.87 -16.60
CA SER A 863 10.12 0.89 -17.29
C SER A 863 9.66 -0.23 -16.36
N LYS A 864 10.55 -0.72 -15.48
CA LYS A 864 10.20 -1.72 -14.45
C LYS A 864 9.20 -1.20 -13.42
N LEU A 865 9.29 0.09 -13.05
CA LEU A 865 8.32 0.74 -12.16
C LEU A 865 6.91 0.67 -12.74
N ILE A 866 6.77 1.13 -13.98
CA ILE A 866 5.48 1.33 -14.65
C ILE A 866 4.92 -0.02 -15.12
N ALA A 867 5.69 -0.78 -15.92
CA ALA A 867 5.24 -2.03 -16.49
C ALA A 867 5.07 -3.14 -15.43
N GLY A 868 5.85 -3.10 -14.35
CA GLY A 868 5.71 -4.00 -13.21
C GLY A 868 4.72 -3.52 -12.15
N GLU A 869 4.05 -2.39 -12.36
CA GLU A 869 3.10 -1.76 -11.43
C GLU A 869 3.64 -1.72 -9.99
N ILE A 870 4.91 -1.33 -9.88
CA ILE A 870 5.63 -1.40 -8.62
C ILE A 870 5.16 -0.29 -7.70
N ILE A 871 4.45 -0.66 -6.63
CA ILE A 871 4.14 0.27 -5.54
C ILE A 871 5.45 0.60 -4.79
N PRO A 872 5.88 1.88 -4.73
CA PRO A 872 7.02 2.30 -3.92
C PRO A 872 6.76 2.02 -2.44
N ALA A 873 7.77 1.61 -1.69
CA ALA A 873 7.60 1.28 -0.27
C ALA A 873 8.89 1.44 0.52
N ILE A 874 8.77 1.84 1.78
CA ILE A 874 9.88 2.00 2.72
C ILE A 874 9.47 1.55 4.13
N ALA A 875 10.40 0.93 4.86
CA ALA A 875 10.15 0.32 6.16
C ALA A 875 9.62 1.32 7.22
N THR A 876 10.03 2.59 7.14
CA THR A 876 9.61 3.65 8.07
C THR A 876 8.12 3.91 8.04
N THR A 877 7.53 4.03 6.84
CA THR A 877 6.10 4.28 6.67
C THR A 877 5.29 3.06 7.11
N THR A 878 5.77 1.86 6.79
CA THR A 878 5.17 0.59 7.21
C THR A 878 5.12 0.44 8.73
N ALA A 879 6.24 0.72 9.43
CA ALA A 879 6.28 0.66 10.89
C ALA A 879 5.30 1.67 11.52
N ALA A 880 5.21 2.87 10.95
CA ALA A 880 4.28 3.89 11.42
C ALA A 880 2.80 3.48 11.27
N VAL A 881 2.42 2.96 10.10
CA VAL A 881 1.06 2.44 9.85
C VAL A 881 0.72 1.30 10.81
N ALA A 882 1.60 0.30 10.95
CA ALA A 882 1.35 -0.84 11.82
C ALA A 882 1.23 -0.43 13.31
N GLY A 883 2.01 0.56 13.75
CA GLY A 883 1.87 1.15 15.08
C GLY A 883 0.48 1.75 15.31
N LEU A 884 0.00 2.58 14.38
CA LEU A 884 -1.35 3.16 14.47
C LEU A 884 -2.46 2.10 14.43
N MET A 885 -2.35 1.08 13.57
CA MET A 885 -3.30 -0.04 13.54
C MET A 885 -3.38 -0.76 14.89
N CYS A 886 -2.24 -0.98 15.56
CA CYS A 886 -2.21 -1.64 16.86
C CYS A 886 -2.69 -0.74 18.01
N LEU A 887 -2.71 0.58 17.86
CA LEU A 887 -3.39 1.46 18.81
C LEU A 887 -4.91 1.32 18.71
N GLU A 888 -5.46 1.23 17.50
CA GLU A 888 -6.89 0.94 17.29
C GLU A 888 -7.25 -0.48 17.74
N LEU A 889 -6.34 -1.45 17.62
CA LEU A 889 -6.49 -2.80 18.16
C LEU A 889 -6.80 -2.79 19.67
N TYR A 890 -6.11 -1.95 20.46
CA TYR A 890 -6.39 -1.88 21.91
C TYR A 890 -7.85 -1.50 22.17
N LYS A 891 -8.40 -0.56 21.40
CA LYS A 891 -9.79 -0.09 21.53
C LYS A 891 -10.80 -1.18 21.15
N LEU A 892 -10.52 -1.91 20.08
CA LEU A 892 -11.31 -3.07 19.65
C LEU A 892 -11.34 -4.15 20.74
N VAL A 893 -10.18 -4.55 21.26
CA VAL A 893 -10.10 -5.59 22.30
C VAL A 893 -10.73 -5.10 23.59
N GLN A 894 -10.63 -3.82 23.97
CA GLN A 894 -11.36 -3.28 25.13
C GLN A 894 -12.87 -3.28 24.90
N GLY A 895 -13.33 -3.17 23.65
CA GLY A 895 -14.74 -3.17 23.27
C GLY A 895 -15.36 -1.77 23.31
N HIS A 896 -14.60 -0.75 22.90
CA HIS A 896 -15.07 0.64 22.88
C HIS A 896 -16.32 0.77 22.00
N ARG A 897 -17.31 1.52 22.51
CA ARG A 897 -18.60 1.74 21.84
C ARG A 897 -18.79 3.18 21.38
N ASP A 898 -18.04 4.12 21.94
CA ASP A 898 -18.03 5.48 21.44
C ASP A 898 -17.18 5.56 20.17
N ILE A 899 -17.80 6.03 19.09
CA ILE A 899 -17.11 6.26 17.82
C ILE A 899 -16.01 7.32 17.95
N SER A 900 -16.14 8.25 18.90
CA SER A 900 -15.14 9.30 19.15
C SER A 900 -13.81 8.75 19.66
N SER A 901 -13.82 7.53 20.20
CA SER A 901 -12.61 6.81 20.63
C SER A 901 -11.75 6.38 19.43
N TYR A 902 -12.36 6.07 18.29
CA TYR A 902 -11.68 5.52 17.12
C TYR A 902 -11.18 6.63 16.20
N SER A 903 -10.09 6.36 15.46
CA SER A 903 -9.56 7.31 14.49
C SER A 903 -9.14 6.64 13.18
N THR A 904 -9.50 7.29 12.08
CA THR A 904 -8.90 7.08 10.76
C THR A 904 -7.74 8.06 10.61
N SER A 905 -6.59 7.58 10.16
CA SER A 905 -5.39 8.42 10.04
C SER A 905 -4.89 8.43 8.60
N TYR A 906 -4.44 9.59 8.14
CA TYR A 906 -3.73 9.78 6.88
C TYR A 906 -2.48 10.61 7.15
N PHE A 907 -1.34 10.18 6.61
CA PHE A 907 -0.12 10.93 6.76
C PHE A 907 0.84 10.81 5.58
N SER A 908 1.69 11.83 5.43
CA SER A 908 2.81 11.85 4.49
C SER A 908 4.08 12.22 5.23
N LEU A 909 5.05 11.32 5.26
CA LEU A 909 6.32 11.57 5.94
C LEU A 909 7.22 12.54 5.15
N SER A 910 7.02 12.69 3.83
CA SER A 910 7.80 13.62 3.01
C SER A 910 7.42 15.09 3.19
N THR A 911 6.12 15.37 3.35
CA THR A 911 5.59 16.74 3.52
C THR A 911 5.17 17.06 4.96
N GLN A 912 5.23 16.06 5.84
CA GLN A 912 4.87 16.17 7.27
C GLN A 912 3.40 16.50 7.49
N TYR A 913 2.58 15.98 6.60
CA TYR A 913 1.14 16.13 6.67
C TYR A 913 0.54 15.01 7.50
N PHE A 914 -0.31 15.37 8.46
CA PHE A 914 -0.82 14.47 9.48
C PHE A 914 -2.29 14.82 9.75
N VAL A 915 -3.21 13.90 9.42
CA VAL A 915 -4.65 14.08 9.56
C VAL A 915 -5.27 12.92 10.32
N TRP A 916 -5.97 13.24 11.40
CA TRP A 916 -6.76 12.32 12.21
C TRP A 916 -8.22 12.72 12.12
N MET A 917 -9.04 11.77 11.69
CA MET A 917 -10.48 11.97 11.54
C MET A 917 -11.21 10.89 12.32
N GLN A 918 -12.33 11.28 12.93
CA GLN A 918 -13.26 10.29 13.45
C GLN A 918 -13.81 9.46 12.26
N PRO A 919 -13.91 8.13 12.38
CA PRO A 919 -14.55 7.30 11.38
C PRO A 919 -16.00 7.74 11.15
N ARG A 920 -16.51 7.48 9.95
CA ARG A 920 -17.91 7.75 9.65
C ARG A 920 -18.80 6.67 10.24
N ARG A 921 -20.00 7.06 10.65
CA ARG A 921 -21.02 6.13 11.13
C ARG A 921 -21.59 5.34 9.96
N ALA A 922 -22.01 4.10 10.23
CA ALA A 922 -22.76 3.30 9.26
C ALA A 922 -23.98 4.10 8.76
N GLN A 923 -24.15 4.17 7.44
CA GLN A 923 -25.29 4.85 6.85
C GLN A 923 -26.58 4.11 7.22
N ARG A 924 -27.58 4.87 7.66
CA ARG A 924 -28.91 4.34 7.96
C ARG A 924 -29.80 4.39 6.73
N PHE A 925 -30.59 3.36 6.53
CA PHE A 925 -31.66 3.29 5.55
C PHE A 925 -32.92 2.72 6.21
N THR A 926 -34.07 2.85 5.56
CA THR A 926 -35.36 2.46 6.15
C THR A 926 -36.01 1.37 5.31
N VAL A 927 -36.54 0.33 5.97
CA VAL A 927 -37.39 -0.70 5.33
C VAL A 927 -38.68 -0.79 6.12
N ALA A 928 -39.82 -0.56 5.45
CA ALA A 928 -41.15 -0.52 6.06
C ALA A 928 -41.23 0.34 7.35
N GLY A 929 -40.61 1.52 7.32
CA GLY A 929 -40.61 2.47 8.45
C GLY A 929 -39.67 2.13 9.62
N LYS A 930 -38.90 1.04 9.57
CA LYS A 930 -37.85 0.69 10.56
C LYS A 930 -36.46 1.04 10.02
N GLU A 931 -35.61 1.64 10.86
CA GLU A 931 -34.23 1.97 10.50
C GLU A 931 -33.30 0.74 10.58
N TYR A 932 -32.46 0.58 9.57
CA TYR A 932 -31.42 -0.44 9.46
C TYR A 932 -30.10 0.18 8.96
N THR A 933 -29.03 -0.59 9.04
CA THR A 933 -27.68 -0.29 8.55
C THR A 933 -27.13 -1.49 7.79
N LEU A 934 -25.95 -1.34 7.17
CA LEU A 934 -25.24 -2.44 6.50
C LEU A 934 -24.91 -3.62 7.44
N TRP A 935 -24.93 -3.40 8.76
CA TRP A 935 -24.59 -4.41 9.78
C TRP A 935 -25.79 -5.22 10.26
N ASP A 936 -27.00 -4.81 9.89
CA ASP A 936 -28.23 -5.49 10.29
C ASP A 936 -28.56 -6.61 9.31
N ASP A 937 -29.12 -7.70 9.83
CA ASP A 937 -29.59 -8.84 9.06
C ASP A 937 -30.80 -9.50 9.72
N PHE A 938 -31.53 -10.28 8.94
CA PHE A 938 -32.61 -11.13 9.42
C PHE A 938 -32.08 -12.55 9.62
N LEU A 939 -31.59 -12.85 10.82
CA LEU A 939 -31.15 -14.20 11.16
C LEU A 939 -32.35 -15.15 11.23
N VAL A 940 -32.29 -16.24 10.48
CA VAL A 940 -33.32 -17.29 10.43
C VAL A 940 -32.66 -18.65 10.61
N GLU A 941 -33.01 -19.32 11.71
CA GLU A 941 -32.69 -20.72 11.91
C GLU A 941 -33.53 -21.57 10.94
N GLY A 942 -32.89 -22.30 10.03
CA GLY A 942 -33.58 -23.02 8.95
C GLY A 942 -34.46 -24.19 9.40
N ARG A 943 -34.65 -24.40 10.72
CA ARG A 943 -35.51 -25.45 11.28
C ARG A 943 -36.77 -24.85 11.90
N ARG A 944 -37.93 -25.43 11.58
CA ARG A 944 -39.21 -25.16 12.27
C ARG A 944 -39.65 -26.41 13.04
N GLY A 945 -39.90 -26.27 14.34
CA GLY A 945 -40.35 -27.39 15.21
C GLY A 945 -39.29 -28.48 15.47
N GLY A 946 -38.00 -28.17 15.32
CA GLY A 946 -36.87 -29.01 15.75
C GLY A 946 -36.45 -30.16 14.83
N GLN A 947 -37.22 -30.53 13.80
CA GLN A 947 -36.93 -31.74 13.00
C GLN A 947 -36.83 -31.57 11.48
N ARG A 948 -37.47 -30.58 10.84
CA ARG A 948 -37.45 -30.41 9.37
C ARG A 948 -36.95 -29.03 8.94
N GLU A 949 -36.33 -28.98 7.77
CA GLU A 949 -36.00 -27.71 7.09
C GLU A 949 -37.28 -26.91 6.82
N MET A 950 -37.19 -25.59 6.95
CA MET A 950 -38.29 -24.68 6.59
C MET A 950 -38.57 -24.75 5.09
N THR A 951 -39.86 -24.85 4.75
CA THR A 951 -40.30 -24.56 3.38
C THR A 951 -40.26 -23.06 3.11
N LEU A 952 -40.30 -22.63 1.84
CA LEU A 952 -40.46 -21.22 1.51
C LEU A 952 -41.71 -20.60 2.15
N GLY A 953 -42.82 -21.35 2.23
CA GLY A 953 -44.02 -20.92 2.95
C GLY A 953 -43.78 -20.73 4.45
N ASP A 954 -43.02 -21.63 5.08
CA ASP A 954 -42.62 -21.48 6.48
C ASP A 954 -41.75 -20.22 6.69
N LEU A 955 -40.82 -19.93 5.76
CA LEU A 955 -39.97 -18.74 5.81
C LEU A 955 -40.79 -17.45 5.68
N ILE A 956 -41.73 -17.39 4.73
CA ILE A 956 -42.62 -16.23 4.55
C ILE A 956 -43.42 -15.96 5.83
N ILE A 957 -43.97 -17.02 6.44
CA ILE A 957 -44.72 -16.90 7.71
C ILE A 957 -43.79 -16.40 8.82
N TYR A 958 -42.59 -16.97 8.95
CA TYR A 958 -41.62 -16.56 9.97
C TYR A 958 -41.27 -15.07 9.86
N ILE A 959 -40.97 -14.60 8.65
CA ILE A 959 -40.63 -13.19 8.43
C ILE A 959 -41.81 -12.28 8.76
N LYS A 960 -43.04 -12.68 8.41
CA LYS A 960 -44.24 -11.91 8.76
C LYS A 960 -44.50 -11.90 10.27
N GLU A 961 -44.36 -13.03 10.96
CA GLU A 961 -44.61 -13.15 12.40
C GLU A 961 -43.54 -12.41 13.24
N HIS A 962 -42.26 -12.48 12.85
CA HIS A 962 -41.15 -11.93 13.64
C HIS A 962 -40.80 -10.48 13.28
N TYR A 963 -40.92 -10.10 12.01
CA TYR A 963 -40.47 -8.78 11.54
C TYR A 963 -41.61 -7.89 11.04
N ASP A 964 -42.82 -8.42 10.90
CA ASP A 964 -44.01 -7.77 10.32
C ASP A 964 -43.83 -7.33 8.86
N LEU A 965 -43.07 -8.11 8.09
CA LEU A 965 -42.76 -7.83 6.68
C LEU A 965 -43.35 -8.92 5.77
N THR A 966 -43.88 -8.52 4.62
CA THR A 966 -44.49 -9.44 3.65
C THR A 966 -43.51 -9.70 2.50
N LEU A 967 -42.87 -10.87 2.53
CA LEU A 967 -41.88 -11.28 1.52
C LEU A 967 -42.55 -11.51 0.14
N CYS A 968 -42.23 -10.69 -0.86
CA CYS A 968 -42.74 -10.79 -2.22
C CYS A 968 -41.70 -11.34 -3.22
N GLY A 969 -40.41 -11.16 -2.91
CA GLY A 969 -39.30 -11.68 -3.71
C GLY A 969 -38.15 -12.19 -2.86
N LEU A 970 -37.38 -13.13 -3.40
CA LEU A 970 -36.20 -13.71 -2.76
C LEU A 970 -35.14 -14.06 -3.80
N PHE A 971 -33.90 -13.65 -3.57
CA PHE A 971 -32.79 -13.83 -4.49
C PHE A 971 -31.59 -14.45 -3.77
N TYR A 972 -30.77 -15.21 -4.51
CA TYR A 972 -29.50 -15.77 -4.02
C TYR A 972 -28.42 -15.45 -5.05
N GLY A 973 -27.53 -14.51 -4.71
CA GLY A 973 -26.64 -13.88 -5.69
C GLY A 973 -27.46 -13.29 -6.86
N PRO A 974 -27.08 -13.55 -8.13
CA PRO A 974 -27.84 -13.10 -9.29
C PRO A 974 -29.09 -13.94 -9.59
N SER A 975 -29.33 -15.03 -8.86
CA SER A 975 -30.39 -16.00 -9.18
C SER A 975 -31.70 -15.68 -8.46
N VAL A 976 -32.82 -15.77 -9.20
CA VAL A 976 -34.17 -15.54 -8.68
C VAL A 976 -34.72 -16.81 -8.02
N VAL A 977 -34.81 -16.80 -6.69
CA VAL A 977 -35.32 -17.94 -5.90
C VAL A 977 -36.84 -17.92 -5.82
N TYR A 978 -37.46 -16.73 -5.68
CA TYR A 978 -38.92 -16.57 -5.62
C TYR A 978 -39.33 -15.15 -6.06
N THR A 979 -40.40 -15.07 -6.85
CA THR A 979 -41.10 -13.82 -7.23
C THR A 979 -42.60 -14.08 -7.37
N GLY A 980 -43.22 -14.68 -6.35
CA GLY A 980 -44.67 -14.91 -6.32
C GLY A 980 -45.18 -16.24 -6.91
N GLN A 981 -44.31 -17.19 -7.25
CA GLN A 981 -44.75 -18.50 -7.76
C GLN A 981 -45.28 -19.40 -6.63
N GLU A 982 -46.59 -19.69 -6.59
CA GLU A 982 -47.22 -20.52 -5.54
C GLU A 982 -46.67 -21.95 -5.47
N GLU A 983 -46.27 -22.52 -6.61
CA GLU A 983 -45.70 -23.87 -6.72
C GLU A 983 -44.41 -24.08 -5.91
N ARG A 984 -43.70 -22.99 -5.58
CA ARG A 984 -42.44 -23.01 -4.83
C ARG A 984 -42.65 -23.02 -3.30
N LEU A 985 -43.84 -22.65 -2.82
CA LEU A 985 -44.13 -22.46 -1.39
C LEU A 985 -43.94 -23.73 -0.54
N LYS A 986 -44.12 -24.93 -1.14
CA LYS A 986 -43.99 -26.22 -0.44
C LYS A 986 -42.58 -26.82 -0.48
N GLN A 987 -41.66 -26.22 -1.24
CA GLN A 987 -40.28 -26.71 -1.40
C GLN A 987 -39.40 -26.16 -0.27
N SER A 988 -38.36 -26.90 0.10
CA SER A 988 -37.36 -26.41 1.05
C SER A 988 -36.57 -25.23 0.46
N VAL A 989 -36.05 -24.36 1.32
CA VAL A 989 -35.26 -23.20 0.87
C VAL A 989 -33.99 -23.66 0.14
N SER A 990 -33.32 -24.70 0.64
CA SER A 990 -32.12 -25.28 0.02
C SER A 990 -32.40 -25.85 -1.39
N GLU A 991 -33.49 -26.60 -1.59
CA GLU A 991 -33.87 -27.13 -2.91
C GLU A 991 -34.18 -26.01 -3.91
N LEU A 992 -34.82 -24.93 -3.46
CA LEU A 992 -35.13 -23.78 -4.31
C LEU A 992 -33.86 -23.06 -4.76
N VAL A 993 -32.89 -22.89 -3.87
CA VAL A 993 -31.59 -22.33 -4.22
C VAL A 993 -30.88 -23.21 -5.24
N LYS A 994 -30.82 -24.53 -5.04
CA LYS A 994 -30.23 -25.47 -6.01
C LYS A 994 -30.89 -25.39 -7.37
N ARG A 995 -32.22 -25.28 -7.40
CA ARG A 995 -32.99 -25.16 -8.64
C ARG A 995 -32.72 -23.83 -9.35
N ALA A 996 -32.59 -22.74 -8.59
CA ALA A 996 -32.34 -21.41 -9.15
C ALA A 996 -30.92 -21.28 -9.71
N THR A 997 -29.92 -21.80 -9.02
CA THR A 997 -28.51 -21.76 -9.43
C THR A 997 -28.13 -22.86 -10.42
N LYS A 998 -28.95 -23.91 -10.55
CA LYS A 998 -28.65 -25.16 -11.28
C LYS A 998 -27.38 -25.85 -10.76
N ALA A 999 -27.04 -25.63 -9.49
CA ALA A 999 -25.86 -26.18 -8.85
C ALA A 999 -26.19 -26.66 -7.42
N ASP A 1000 -25.50 -27.70 -6.96
CA ASP A 1000 -25.61 -28.12 -5.56
C ASP A 1000 -24.99 -27.09 -4.60
N ILE A 1001 -25.52 -27.03 -3.38
CA ILE A 1001 -24.94 -26.20 -2.31
C ILE A 1001 -23.70 -26.92 -1.77
N PRO A 1002 -22.53 -26.27 -1.75
CA PRO A 1002 -21.31 -26.87 -1.24
C PRO A 1002 -21.46 -27.39 0.21
N PRO A 1003 -20.91 -28.57 0.56
CA PRO A 1003 -21.09 -29.16 1.91
C PRO A 1003 -20.57 -28.30 3.07
N HIS A 1004 -19.63 -27.39 2.81
CA HIS A 1004 -19.05 -26.49 3.80
C HIS A 1004 -19.89 -25.23 4.05
N LYS A 1005 -20.89 -24.91 3.19
CA LYS A 1005 -21.80 -23.77 3.37
C LYS A 1005 -22.80 -24.11 4.48
N LYS A 1006 -22.78 -23.32 5.56
CA LYS A 1006 -23.74 -23.41 6.67
C LYS A 1006 -24.82 -22.35 6.65
N VAL A 1007 -24.60 -21.25 5.95
CA VAL A 1007 -25.53 -20.12 5.88
C VAL A 1007 -25.72 -19.74 4.41
N LEU A 1008 -26.97 -19.43 4.06
CA LEU A 1008 -27.35 -18.87 2.79
C LEU A 1008 -27.74 -17.40 3.00
N ASP A 1009 -27.04 -16.49 2.34
CA ASP A 1009 -27.39 -15.08 2.33
C ASP A 1009 -28.41 -14.82 1.22
N LEU A 1010 -29.67 -14.65 1.62
CA LEU A 1010 -30.79 -14.44 0.71
C LEU A 1010 -31.16 -12.96 0.73
N VAL A 1011 -31.26 -12.35 -0.45
CA VAL A 1011 -31.69 -10.95 -0.58
C VAL A 1011 -33.21 -10.92 -0.71
N PRO A 1012 -33.95 -10.36 0.26
CA PRO A 1012 -35.40 -10.31 0.19
C PRO A 1012 -35.90 -9.07 -0.57
N SER A 1013 -37.14 -9.14 -1.04
CA SER A 1013 -37.95 -8.00 -1.45
C SER A 1013 -39.28 -8.05 -0.70
N PHE A 1014 -39.72 -6.91 -0.19
CA PHE A 1014 -40.92 -6.80 0.66
C PHE A 1014 -42.01 -5.98 -0.03
N ALA A 1015 -43.27 -6.34 0.22
CA ALA A 1015 -44.41 -5.64 -0.37
C ALA A 1015 -44.61 -4.23 0.22
N GLU A 1016 -44.17 -4.01 1.45
CA GLU A 1016 -44.28 -2.75 2.19
C GLU A 1016 -43.22 -1.70 1.78
N ASP A 1017 -42.30 -2.03 0.87
CA ASP A 1017 -41.24 -1.15 0.41
C ASP A 1017 -41.68 -0.44 -0.90
N GLU A 1018 -42.44 0.65 -0.77
CA GLU A 1018 -42.90 1.48 -1.90
C GLU A 1018 -41.79 2.39 -2.46
N ASP A 1019 -40.81 2.73 -1.63
CA ASP A 1019 -39.59 3.39 -2.06
C ASP A 1019 -38.65 2.32 -2.63
N VAL A 1020 -38.17 2.52 -3.86
CA VAL A 1020 -37.15 1.65 -4.48
C VAL A 1020 -35.81 1.90 -3.78
N CYS A 1021 -35.70 1.58 -2.50
CA CYS A 1021 -34.43 1.52 -1.80
C CYS A 1021 -33.74 0.24 -2.29
N ASN A 1022 -32.64 0.40 -3.05
CA ASN A 1022 -31.81 -0.71 -3.51
C ASN A 1022 -31.09 -1.47 -2.37
N GLN A 1023 -31.41 -1.20 -1.10
CA GLN A 1023 -30.73 -1.72 0.09
C GLN A 1023 -31.76 -2.22 1.10
N VAL A 1024 -31.75 -3.53 1.35
CA VAL A 1024 -32.58 -4.23 2.34
C VAL A 1024 -31.66 -5.18 3.11
N PRO A 1025 -31.83 -5.39 4.43
CA PRO A 1025 -31.02 -6.34 5.17
C PRO A 1025 -31.17 -7.75 4.59
N THR A 1026 -30.08 -8.51 4.53
CA THR A 1026 -30.12 -9.88 4.03
C THR A 1026 -30.80 -10.81 5.03
N ILE A 1027 -31.48 -11.84 4.53
CA ILE A 1027 -31.92 -12.97 5.34
C ILE A 1027 -30.75 -13.94 5.43
N ARG A 1028 -30.14 -14.04 6.62
CA ARG A 1028 -29.12 -15.06 6.93
C ARG A 1028 -29.81 -16.35 7.32
N TYR A 1029 -30.00 -17.23 6.34
CA TYR A 1029 -30.68 -18.51 6.54
C TYR A 1029 -29.68 -19.61 6.92
N VAL A 1030 -29.69 -20.02 8.18
CA VAL A 1030 -28.82 -21.09 8.70
C VAL A 1030 -29.34 -22.45 8.25
N LEU A 1031 -28.56 -23.17 7.45
CA LEU A 1031 -28.92 -24.48 6.94
C LEU A 1031 -29.03 -25.50 8.08
N PRO A 1032 -30.03 -26.40 8.07
CA PRO A 1032 -30.12 -27.48 9.04
C PRO A 1032 -28.93 -28.46 8.90
N ASP A 1033 -28.27 -28.79 10.01
CA ASP A 1033 -27.19 -29.80 10.00
C ASP A 1033 -27.64 -31.13 9.37
N SER A 1034 -26.95 -31.53 8.29
CA SER A 1034 -27.15 -32.80 7.59
C SER A 1034 -26.74 -34.03 8.42
N SER A 1035 -26.08 -33.83 9.56
CA SER A 1035 -25.54 -34.89 10.44
C SER A 1035 -26.56 -35.46 11.44
N SER A 1036 -27.78 -34.93 11.53
CA SER A 1036 -28.78 -35.37 12.51
C SER A 1036 -29.86 -36.34 11.98
N THR A 1037 -29.81 -36.73 10.71
CA THR A 1037 -30.77 -37.67 10.08
C THR A 1037 -30.35 -39.14 10.10
N ARG A 1038 -29.41 -39.53 10.96
CA ARG A 1038 -29.16 -40.93 11.32
C ARG A 1038 -29.34 -41.15 12.82
N ALA A 1039 -30.60 -41.26 13.23
CA ALA A 1039 -31.02 -41.98 14.44
C ALA A 1039 -32.28 -42.77 14.13
#